data_AF-A0A928KYH8-F1
#
_entry.id   AF-A0A928KYH8-F1
#
_cell.length_a   1.000
_cell.length_b   1.000
_cell.length_c   1.000
_cell.angle_alpha   90.00
_cell.angle_beta   90.00
_cell.angle_gamma   90.00
#
_symmetry.space_group_name_H-M   'P 1'
#
loop_
_entity.id
_entity.type
_entity.pdbx_description
1 polymer ?
#
loop_
_entity_poly.entity_id
_entity_poly.type
_entity_poly.pdbx_seq_one_letter_code
_entity_poly.pdbx_strand_id
1 'polypeptide(L)'
;MRVNFRKIKAAIMSAIISTTAALIPFSGVSENVYAADNDNYAKLLQYSLYFYDANMCGKETGTTSQLTWRNNCHTSDEVNGGFHDAGDHVMFGLPQGFTASTLGWSYYEFSDAFDSLGQTSHYKTISDYFSDFFKASTKLDSSGNVTKFLYQKGEGNQDHAYWGSPENQTGSRRLYWTTNGASDIAAEYAAALALSYINFGNTEDLKYAEALYAFSTKYNKIETEGTKDFYNSSGYKDEQAWAAGWLYLATNNSYYKTECSSKQQYIGWVHGWDNVALGAACVYAHITGNWNTVNSYLKSNCNSDSYFFLDKWGSARLNASMQLTALVASKNSSANYYSWCKNQMNYLLGNNPANTCFVVGFANNSASRPHHRACSGTSSDRDNSASKYTLVGALVGGPSDQNGTYQDSRADYVCNEVALDYNAGLVGAAAGLYSYYKTGSLDSTIAGVGTVNNQPAVTTAVTTKVTATTTTTVSTTKKTTSAAVTTKATSQAGNNSQKIDANVNLDTSGSNEYEVALNKIVPNGAKAEKIIVNLSAGSSIDGISCGGNISLSNNVTEYLQPGNQSLNSSNISVEFDVSKYSDSIDYNNGKFKFTLWWCSQMPVKLDSVSCVYSGGTAVTTKPTTTTTTTTTTTTTTTTTTTRPTTTTTTTTTTSKLITSRITSAKTTASSGTTVTTTRQTATTASVSKTTGGNSKEVSLNNKININGSNSFALKLADYIPNGAKPTKIIFNLSSPNDIGQMTYAVKIPTGDYSDKTYDGNTTFEKNGQITVDVSEIKNDINCSRELSVNIWWWSSGSEITFDKATVIYETGSNAIVKGDLNNSGKADIADLAALKLHLLGKKSLENQVSSVADFNDDGIINVFDYIIFKRKMIAFTS
;
A
#
# COMPACT_ATOMS: atom_id res chain seq x y z
N MET A 1 -36.51 48.84 56.69
CA MET A 1 -35.08 48.47 56.67
C MET A 1 -34.97 47.09 56.04
N ARG A 2 -34.25 46.92 54.92
CA ARG A 2 -34.07 45.63 54.23
C ARG A 2 -32.57 45.32 54.14
N VAL A 3 -32.15 44.09 54.44
CA VAL A 3 -30.76 43.63 54.38
C VAL A 3 -30.66 42.49 53.36
N ASN A 4 -29.63 42.52 52.51
CA ASN A 4 -29.47 41.60 51.39
C ASN A 4 -28.80 40.27 51.77
N PHE A 5 -29.35 39.17 51.26
CA PHE A 5 -28.69 37.86 51.21
C PHE A 5 -27.69 37.81 50.05
N ARG A 6 -26.40 37.55 50.35
CA ARG A 6 -25.38 36.89 49.48
C ARG A 6 -23.99 37.00 50.13
N LYS A 7 -23.59 36.02 50.99
CA LYS A 7 -22.18 35.70 51.35
C LYS A 7 -21.96 34.55 52.39
N ILE A 8 -22.87 33.59 52.55
CA ILE A 8 -22.70 32.47 53.52
C ILE A 8 -23.02 31.10 52.87
N LYS A 9 -22.04 30.50 52.18
CA LYS A 9 -21.97 29.05 51.83
C LYS A 9 -20.53 28.59 51.47
N ALA A 10 -19.48 29.17 52.07
CA ALA A 10 -18.08 28.91 51.68
C ALA A 10 -17.09 28.76 52.85
N ALA A 11 -17.56 28.41 54.06
CA ALA A 11 -16.73 28.40 55.27
C ALA A 11 -17.01 27.25 56.26
N ILE A 12 -17.57 26.13 55.79
CA ILE A 12 -17.81 24.93 56.63
C ILE A 12 -17.40 23.66 55.86
N MET A 13 -16.09 23.50 55.60
CA MET A 13 -15.49 22.19 55.26
C MET A 13 -13.95 22.15 55.41
N SER A 14 -13.37 22.83 56.41
CA SER A 14 -11.90 22.85 56.63
C SER A 14 -11.50 22.99 58.10
N ALA A 15 -12.24 22.37 59.04
CA ALA A 15 -11.99 22.55 60.48
C ALA A 15 -12.37 21.34 61.37
N ILE A 16 -12.25 20.09 60.90
CA ILE A 16 -12.21 18.90 61.77
C ILE A 16 -11.12 17.93 61.29
N ILE A 17 -9.85 18.33 61.46
CA ILE A 17 -8.69 17.43 61.50
C ILE A 17 -7.92 17.79 62.77
N SER A 18 -8.24 17.15 63.89
CA SER A 18 -7.37 16.99 65.06
C SER A 18 -8.04 16.07 66.09
N THR A 19 -7.22 15.24 66.75
CA THR A 19 -7.54 14.43 67.94
C THR A 19 -8.76 13.49 67.91
N THR A 20 -8.54 12.24 67.50
CA THR A 20 -8.60 11.07 68.44
C THR A 20 -7.81 9.90 67.86
N ALA A 21 -6.69 9.56 68.51
CA ALA A 21 -5.97 8.31 68.22
C ALA A 21 -6.49 7.20 69.14
N ALA A 22 -6.97 6.10 68.56
CA ALA A 22 -7.24 4.86 69.26
C ALA A 22 -6.57 3.72 68.47
N LEU A 23 -5.61 3.04 69.09
CA LEU A 23 -4.81 2.00 68.46
C LEU A 23 -5.64 0.73 68.25
N ILE A 24 -5.77 0.32 66.99
CA ILE A 24 -6.02 -1.06 66.59
C ILE A 24 -4.89 -1.41 65.61
N PRO A 25 -4.20 -2.57 65.74
CA PRO A 25 -3.12 -2.93 64.84
C PRO A 25 -3.69 -3.25 63.45
N PHE A 26 -3.70 -2.24 62.57
CA PHE A 26 -3.97 -2.44 61.16
C PHE A 26 -2.77 -3.17 60.56
N SER A 27 -2.89 -4.47 60.35
CA SER A 27 -1.94 -5.23 59.53
C SER A 27 -1.83 -4.51 58.19
N GLY A 28 -0.63 -4.01 57.88
CA GLY A 28 -0.41 -3.20 56.68
C GLY A 28 -0.71 -3.99 55.42
N VAL A 29 -1.89 -3.81 54.86
CA VAL A 29 -2.15 -4.13 53.45
C VAL A 29 -1.32 -3.12 52.68
N SER A 30 -0.19 -3.56 52.16
CA SER A 30 0.54 -2.80 51.15
C SER A 30 -0.33 -2.75 49.90
N GLU A 31 -1.05 -1.65 49.70
CA GLU A 31 -1.54 -1.29 48.38
C GLU A 31 -0.33 -1.06 47.50
N ASN A 32 0.04 -2.11 46.76
CA ASN A 32 1.04 -2.00 45.71
C ASN A 32 0.41 -1.16 44.59
N VAL A 33 0.71 0.14 44.62
CA VAL A 33 0.46 1.04 43.50
C VAL A 33 1.41 0.64 42.37
N TYR A 34 1.00 -0.37 41.60
CA TYR A 34 1.70 -0.77 40.39
C TYR A 34 1.53 0.33 39.35
N ALA A 35 2.64 0.73 38.72
CA ALA A 35 2.57 1.58 37.54
C ALA A 35 1.81 0.82 36.44
N ALA A 36 0.68 1.35 36.00
CA ALA A 36 -0.14 0.72 34.98
C ALA A 36 0.57 0.79 33.61
N ASP A 37 0.65 -0.34 32.90
CA ASP A 37 1.38 -0.53 31.62
C ASP A 37 0.64 0.13 30.43
N ASN A 38 -0.09 1.21 30.69
CA ASN A 38 -1.15 1.78 29.83
C ASN A 38 -0.64 2.48 28.56
N ASP A 39 0.66 2.70 28.43
CA ASP A 39 1.29 3.23 27.23
C ASP A 39 2.26 2.24 26.55
N ASN A 40 2.28 0.97 26.97
CA ASN A 40 3.09 -0.07 26.36
C ASN A 40 2.45 -0.65 25.09
N TYR A 41 2.34 0.19 24.05
CA TYR A 41 1.70 -0.18 22.79
C TYR A 41 2.51 -1.22 22.00
N ALA A 42 3.83 -1.30 22.23
CA ALA A 42 4.67 -2.37 21.69
C ALA A 42 4.21 -3.77 22.15
N LYS A 43 4.08 -3.95 23.48
CA LYS A 43 3.53 -5.16 24.09
C LYS A 43 2.08 -5.39 23.69
N LEU A 44 1.27 -4.32 23.59
CA LEU A 44 -0.15 -4.45 23.24
C LEU A 44 -0.31 -5.05 21.83
N LEU A 45 0.44 -4.54 20.85
CA LEU A 45 0.44 -5.07 19.49
C LEU A 45 0.84 -6.56 19.49
N GLN A 46 1.98 -6.87 20.12
CA GLN A 46 2.49 -8.24 20.26
C GLN A 46 1.44 -9.18 20.88
N TYR A 47 0.82 -8.78 21.99
CA TYR A 47 -0.14 -9.60 22.71
C TYR A 47 -1.41 -9.81 21.90
N SER A 48 -1.95 -8.74 21.30
CA SER A 48 -3.22 -8.77 20.55
C SER A 48 -3.23 -9.74 19.37
N LEU A 49 -2.07 -10.14 18.84
CA LEU A 49 -1.95 -11.16 17.80
C LEU A 49 -2.11 -12.60 18.33
N TYR A 50 -1.67 -12.90 19.56
CA TYR A 50 -1.71 -14.25 20.14
C TYR A 50 -3.13 -14.79 20.40
N PHE A 51 -4.14 -13.92 20.43
CA PHE A 51 -5.52 -14.36 20.44
C PHE A 51 -5.89 -15.15 19.17
N TYR A 52 -5.37 -14.77 18.00
CA TYR A 52 -5.66 -15.50 16.76
C TYR A 52 -5.10 -16.92 16.78
N ASP A 53 -3.90 -17.14 17.33
CA ASP A 53 -3.35 -18.47 17.60
C ASP A 53 -4.25 -19.33 18.48
N ALA A 54 -4.99 -18.71 19.42
CA ALA A 54 -5.92 -19.39 20.32
C ALA A 54 -7.19 -19.86 19.60
N ASN A 55 -7.51 -19.26 18.46
CA ASN A 55 -8.72 -19.53 17.68
C ASN A 55 -8.45 -20.29 16.37
N MET A 56 -7.18 -20.49 15.95
CA MET A 56 -6.83 -21.31 14.77
C MET A 56 -7.40 -22.74 14.85
N CYS A 57 -7.88 -23.29 13.72
CA CYS A 57 -8.48 -24.61 13.68
C CYS A 57 -8.15 -25.42 12.42
N GLY A 58 -7.63 -26.64 12.60
CA GLY A 58 -7.49 -27.64 11.55
C GLY A 58 -6.37 -28.63 11.83
N LYS A 59 -5.88 -29.27 10.75
CA LYS A 59 -4.82 -30.28 10.75
C LYS A 59 -3.40 -29.75 11.03
N GLU A 60 -3.23 -28.44 10.97
CA GLU A 60 -1.93 -27.76 11.16
C GLU A 60 -1.93 -26.81 12.37
N THR A 61 -2.97 -26.81 13.20
CA THR A 61 -3.02 -25.92 14.37
C THR A 61 -1.88 -26.19 15.35
N GLY A 62 -1.54 -27.46 15.61
CA GLY A 62 -0.45 -27.84 16.52
C GLY A 62 0.96 -27.53 16.01
N THR A 63 1.12 -27.10 14.76
CA THR A 63 2.38 -26.69 14.14
C THR A 63 2.43 -25.20 13.78
N THR A 64 1.26 -24.59 13.52
CA THR A 64 1.13 -23.19 13.11
C THR A 64 0.86 -22.25 14.30
N SER A 65 0.07 -22.68 15.28
CA SER A 65 -0.21 -21.89 16.48
C SER A 65 1.07 -21.75 17.31
N GLN A 66 1.40 -20.51 17.71
CA GLN A 66 2.49 -20.26 18.64
C GLN A 66 2.15 -20.63 20.09
N LEU A 67 0.91 -21.06 20.40
CA LEU A 67 0.48 -21.41 21.75
C LEU A 67 0.74 -22.88 22.06
N THR A 68 1.48 -23.15 23.13
CA THR A 68 1.88 -24.52 23.54
C THR A 68 0.73 -25.39 24.03
N TRP A 69 -0.47 -24.83 24.13
CA TRP A 69 -1.67 -25.46 24.68
C TRP A 69 -2.80 -25.64 23.65
N ARG A 70 -2.61 -25.15 22.42
CA ARG A 70 -3.47 -25.47 21.27
C ARG A 70 -2.92 -26.68 20.51
N ASN A 71 -3.80 -27.43 19.86
CA ASN A 71 -3.40 -28.52 18.98
C ASN A 71 -4.42 -28.68 17.84
N ASN A 72 -4.18 -29.65 16.97
CA ASN A 72 -5.07 -29.99 15.86
C ASN A 72 -6.49 -30.31 16.36
N CYS A 73 -7.47 -29.62 15.80
CA CYS A 73 -8.89 -29.79 16.11
C CYS A 73 -9.72 -29.88 14.83
N HIS A 74 -10.89 -30.53 14.93
CA HIS A 74 -11.85 -30.70 13.83
C HIS A 74 -11.24 -31.23 12.52
N THR A 75 -10.24 -32.12 12.63
CA THR A 75 -9.42 -32.60 11.51
C THR A 75 -10.18 -33.44 10.48
N SER A 76 -11.45 -33.76 10.74
CA SER A 76 -12.36 -34.50 9.86
C SER A 76 -13.14 -33.61 8.87
N ASP A 77 -13.10 -32.29 8.99
CA ASP A 77 -13.88 -31.39 8.14
C ASP A 77 -13.41 -31.39 6.67
N GLU A 78 -14.34 -31.25 5.71
CA GLU A 78 -14.06 -31.16 4.26
C GLU A 78 -13.13 -29.99 3.93
N VAL A 79 -13.38 -28.83 4.54
CA VAL A 79 -12.57 -27.62 4.42
C VAL A 79 -11.72 -27.49 5.68
N ASN A 80 -10.41 -27.71 5.53
CA ASN A 80 -9.42 -27.52 6.58
C ASN A 80 -9.18 -26.02 6.85
N GLY A 81 -8.64 -25.68 8.03
CA GLY A 81 -8.32 -24.29 8.38
C GLY A 81 -9.55 -23.51 8.87
N GLY A 82 -9.33 -22.19 9.00
CA GLY A 82 -10.29 -21.22 9.53
C GLY A 82 -10.06 -20.95 11.01
N PHE A 83 -10.72 -19.91 11.52
CA PHE A 83 -10.64 -19.52 12.92
C PHE A 83 -12.01 -19.70 13.58
N HIS A 84 -12.01 -20.28 14.79
CA HIS A 84 -13.15 -20.24 15.69
C HIS A 84 -13.51 -18.78 15.99
N ASP A 85 -14.78 -18.45 15.93
CA ASP A 85 -15.25 -17.07 15.90
C ASP A 85 -15.08 -16.35 17.24
N ALA A 86 -15.52 -16.97 18.32
CA ALA A 86 -15.59 -16.36 19.64
C ALA A 86 -14.97 -17.26 20.71
N GLY A 87 -15.62 -17.35 21.87
CA GLY A 87 -15.41 -18.43 22.83
C GLY A 87 -15.97 -19.80 22.41
N ASP A 88 -16.60 -19.89 21.25
CA ASP A 88 -17.19 -21.09 20.63
C ASP A 88 -16.22 -21.77 19.64
N HIS A 89 -16.70 -22.69 18.81
CA HIS A 89 -15.90 -23.28 17.74
C HIS A 89 -16.51 -23.14 16.35
N VAL A 90 -17.58 -22.37 16.16
CA VAL A 90 -18.15 -22.12 14.83
C VAL A 90 -17.24 -21.18 14.04
N MET A 91 -17.29 -21.31 12.72
CA MET A 91 -16.61 -20.45 11.76
C MET A 91 -17.68 -19.69 10.97
N PHE A 92 -18.08 -18.52 11.48
CA PHE A 92 -18.96 -17.61 10.76
C PHE A 92 -18.16 -16.83 9.73
N GLY A 93 -18.64 -16.79 8.47
CA GLY A 93 -17.86 -16.20 7.38
C GLY A 93 -17.73 -14.68 7.46
N LEU A 94 -18.81 -14.00 7.84
CA LEU A 94 -18.86 -12.52 7.90
C LEU A 94 -17.82 -11.94 8.88
N PRO A 95 -17.82 -12.28 10.18
CA PRO A 95 -16.82 -11.79 11.14
C PRO A 95 -15.39 -12.26 10.84
N GLN A 96 -15.18 -13.47 10.28
CA GLN A 96 -13.84 -13.89 9.83
C GLN A 96 -13.32 -13.02 8.69
N GLY A 97 -14.15 -12.74 7.68
CA GLY A 97 -13.80 -11.89 6.55
C GLY A 97 -13.48 -10.46 6.99
N PHE A 98 -14.39 -9.85 7.77
CA PHE A 98 -14.18 -8.55 8.42
C PHE A 98 -12.88 -8.49 9.23
N THR A 99 -12.60 -9.54 10.02
CA THR A 99 -11.38 -9.61 10.84
C THR A 99 -10.15 -9.59 9.94
N ALA A 100 -10.10 -10.49 8.95
CA ALA A 100 -8.96 -10.61 8.06
C ALA A 100 -8.72 -9.32 7.23
N SER A 101 -9.79 -8.70 6.72
CA SER A 101 -9.71 -7.43 5.98
C SER A 101 -9.32 -6.25 6.90
N THR A 102 -9.82 -6.21 8.13
CA THR A 102 -9.47 -5.15 9.09
C THR A 102 -8.03 -5.28 9.61
N LEU A 103 -7.53 -6.51 9.80
CA LEU A 103 -6.11 -6.76 10.09
C LEU A 103 -5.23 -6.42 8.89
N GLY A 104 -5.65 -6.79 7.67
CA GLY A 104 -5.00 -6.41 6.42
C GLY A 104 -4.85 -4.90 6.27
N TRP A 105 -5.93 -4.16 6.55
CA TRP A 105 -5.91 -2.69 6.57
C TRP A 105 -5.01 -2.14 7.68
N SER A 106 -5.06 -2.72 8.87
CA SER A 106 -4.20 -2.31 10.00
C SER A 106 -2.72 -2.43 9.68
N TYR A 107 -2.30 -3.49 8.98
CA TYR A 107 -0.93 -3.65 8.50
C TYR A 107 -0.61 -2.69 7.34
N TYR A 108 -1.52 -2.52 6.37
CA TYR A 108 -1.37 -1.53 5.29
C TYR A 108 -1.12 -0.11 5.84
N GLU A 109 -1.81 0.26 6.92
CA GLU A 109 -1.66 1.57 7.54
C GLU A 109 -0.43 1.70 8.45
N PHE A 110 -0.04 0.63 9.13
CA PHE A 110 0.92 0.72 10.22
C PHE A 110 2.05 -0.32 10.13
N SER A 111 2.42 -0.77 8.93
CA SER A 111 3.49 -1.77 8.68
C SER A 111 4.78 -1.47 9.45
N ASP A 112 5.21 -0.19 9.50
CA ASP A 112 6.38 0.26 10.27
C ASP A 112 6.33 -0.14 11.76
N ALA A 113 5.13 -0.22 12.36
CA ALA A 113 4.95 -0.68 13.73
C ALA A 113 5.20 -2.20 13.83
N PHE A 114 4.62 -2.99 12.93
CA PHE A 114 4.84 -4.44 12.88
C PHE A 114 6.30 -4.79 12.58
N ASP A 115 6.92 -4.12 11.60
CA ASP A 115 8.30 -4.37 11.17
C ASP A 115 9.31 -4.02 12.26
N SER A 116 9.21 -2.82 12.85
CA SER A 116 10.15 -2.37 13.90
C SER A 116 10.03 -3.16 15.21
N LEU A 117 8.90 -3.85 15.41
CA LEU A 117 8.65 -4.74 16.55
C LEU A 117 8.80 -6.24 16.20
N GLY A 118 9.16 -6.60 14.97
CA GLY A 118 9.28 -7.99 14.52
C GLY A 118 7.97 -8.78 14.42
N GLN A 119 6.83 -8.11 14.57
CA GLN A 119 5.50 -8.75 14.58
C GLN A 119 5.01 -9.13 13.17
N THR A 120 5.64 -8.61 12.11
CA THR A 120 5.29 -8.90 10.71
C THR A 120 5.25 -10.38 10.38
N SER A 121 6.20 -11.18 10.89
CA SER A 121 6.21 -12.63 10.61
C SER A 121 5.00 -13.34 11.23
N HIS A 122 4.62 -12.95 12.46
CA HIS A 122 3.49 -13.54 13.17
C HIS A 122 2.16 -13.11 12.56
N TYR A 123 2.01 -11.81 12.28
CA TYR A 123 0.86 -11.29 11.55
C TYR A 123 0.72 -11.96 10.17
N LYS A 124 1.81 -12.16 9.42
CA LYS A 124 1.76 -12.87 8.14
C LYS A 124 1.25 -14.31 8.29
N THR A 125 1.68 -15.06 9.30
CA THR A 125 1.14 -16.40 9.59
C THR A 125 -0.38 -16.37 9.80
N ILE A 126 -0.90 -15.37 10.52
CA ILE A 126 -2.36 -15.19 10.73
C ILE A 126 -3.06 -14.85 9.40
N SER A 127 -2.50 -13.91 8.62
CA SER A 127 -3.03 -13.49 7.31
C SER A 127 -3.06 -14.63 6.29
N ASP A 128 -2.01 -15.44 6.23
CA ASP A 128 -1.90 -16.61 5.36
C ASP A 128 -2.97 -17.65 5.75
N TYR A 129 -3.18 -17.90 7.05
CA TYR A 129 -4.16 -18.88 7.54
C TYR A 129 -5.62 -18.48 7.21
N PHE A 130 -5.95 -17.19 7.30
CA PHE A 130 -7.25 -16.66 6.83
C PHE A 130 -7.37 -16.83 5.30
N SER A 131 -6.35 -16.40 4.56
CA SER A 131 -6.36 -16.42 3.09
C SER A 131 -6.52 -17.85 2.55
N ASP A 132 -5.78 -18.80 3.10
CA ASP A 132 -5.87 -20.22 2.73
C ASP A 132 -7.23 -20.83 3.07
N PHE A 133 -7.85 -20.44 4.19
CA PHE A 133 -9.22 -20.84 4.51
C PHE A 133 -10.24 -20.26 3.52
N PHE A 134 -10.13 -18.98 3.13
CA PHE A 134 -11.04 -18.35 2.17
C PHE A 134 -10.92 -18.97 0.76
N LYS A 135 -9.69 -19.26 0.32
CA LYS A 135 -9.43 -20.00 -0.93
C LYS A 135 -9.98 -21.43 -0.86
N ALA A 136 -9.73 -22.16 0.24
CA ALA A 136 -10.26 -23.52 0.42
C ALA A 136 -11.79 -23.56 0.47
N SER A 137 -12.40 -22.51 1.03
CA SER A 137 -13.85 -22.27 1.10
C SER A 137 -14.47 -21.91 -0.27
N THR A 138 -13.68 -21.63 -1.29
CA THR A 138 -14.15 -21.12 -2.59
C THR A 138 -13.84 -22.12 -3.72
N LYS A 139 -14.84 -22.55 -4.50
CA LYS A 139 -14.64 -23.48 -5.63
C LYS A 139 -14.76 -22.75 -6.96
N LEU A 140 -13.67 -22.61 -7.69
CA LEU A 140 -13.63 -21.99 -9.01
C LEU A 140 -13.87 -23.01 -10.14
N ASP A 141 -14.50 -22.57 -11.24
CA ASP A 141 -14.54 -23.31 -12.50
C ASP A 141 -13.22 -23.17 -13.30
N SER A 142 -13.14 -23.82 -14.46
CA SER A 142 -12.00 -23.73 -15.38
C SER A 142 -11.77 -22.33 -15.97
N SER A 143 -12.76 -21.44 -15.88
CA SER A 143 -12.70 -20.05 -16.34
C SER A 143 -12.40 -19.06 -15.20
N GLY A 144 -12.24 -19.55 -13.97
CA GLY A 144 -11.95 -18.76 -12.78
C GLY A 144 -13.17 -18.21 -12.04
N ASN A 145 -14.40 -18.54 -12.44
CA ASN A 145 -15.61 -18.07 -11.74
C ASN A 145 -15.93 -18.92 -10.51
N VAL A 146 -16.43 -18.31 -9.44
CA VAL A 146 -16.94 -19.05 -8.27
C VAL A 146 -18.21 -19.84 -8.65
N THR A 147 -18.17 -21.16 -8.40
CA THR A 147 -19.28 -22.10 -8.62
C THR A 147 -20.08 -22.38 -7.35
N LYS A 148 -19.39 -22.50 -6.21
CA LYS A 148 -19.94 -22.54 -4.85
C LYS A 148 -18.91 -21.98 -3.88
N PHE A 149 -19.38 -21.43 -2.77
CA PHE A 149 -18.51 -21.08 -1.64
C PHE A 149 -19.15 -21.43 -0.30
N LEU A 150 -18.30 -21.63 0.70
CA LEU A 150 -18.64 -21.96 2.07
C LEU A 150 -18.69 -20.66 2.89
N TYR A 151 -19.86 -20.32 3.40
CA TYR A 151 -20.08 -19.08 4.17
C TYR A 151 -20.18 -19.30 5.69
N GLN A 152 -20.38 -20.55 6.13
CA GLN A 152 -20.33 -20.92 7.54
C GLN A 152 -19.94 -22.39 7.71
N LYS A 153 -19.21 -22.70 8.78
CA LYS A 153 -18.78 -24.07 9.13
C LYS A 153 -18.98 -24.31 10.64
N GLY A 154 -19.82 -25.29 10.97
CA GLY A 154 -20.43 -25.46 12.30
C GLY A 154 -21.85 -24.89 12.34
N GLU A 155 -22.73 -25.50 13.14
CA GLU A 155 -24.07 -24.98 13.46
C GLU A 155 -24.04 -24.41 14.88
N GLY A 156 -24.50 -23.18 15.04
CA GLY A 156 -24.33 -22.41 16.29
C GLY A 156 -24.95 -23.06 17.51
N ASN A 157 -26.21 -23.50 17.44
CA ASN A 157 -26.90 -24.04 18.61
C ASN A 157 -26.29 -25.37 19.07
N GLN A 158 -25.94 -26.25 18.14
CA GLN A 158 -25.24 -27.51 18.40
C GLN A 158 -23.86 -27.28 19.02
N ASP A 159 -23.10 -26.31 18.50
CA ASP A 159 -21.77 -25.99 19.02
C ASP A 159 -21.83 -25.33 20.39
N HIS A 160 -22.78 -24.39 20.58
CA HIS A 160 -22.91 -23.63 21.81
C HIS A 160 -23.40 -24.50 22.99
N ALA A 161 -24.12 -25.59 22.70
CA ALA A 161 -24.48 -26.62 23.66
C ALA A 161 -23.28 -27.47 24.16
N TYR A 162 -22.11 -27.40 23.51
CA TYR A 162 -20.88 -28.02 23.95
C TYR A 162 -20.04 -27.05 24.80
N TRP A 163 -19.44 -27.56 25.89
CA TRP A 163 -18.42 -26.84 26.64
C TRP A 163 -17.22 -27.76 26.93
N GLY A 164 -16.08 -27.44 26.31
CA GLY A 164 -14.85 -28.23 26.37
C GLY A 164 -13.88 -27.76 25.29
N SER A 165 -12.66 -28.30 25.24
CA SER A 165 -11.65 -27.85 24.27
C SER A 165 -11.94 -28.35 22.83
N PRO A 166 -11.63 -27.58 21.79
CA PRO A 166 -11.96 -27.95 20.40
C PRO A 166 -11.27 -29.23 19.94
N GLU A 167 -10.10 -29.54 20.48
CA GLU A 167 -9.35 -30.78 20.24
C GLU A 167 -10.13 -32.04 20.70
N ASN A 168 -11.08 -31.88 21.64
CA ASN A 168 -11.94 -32.96 22.16
C ASN A 168 -13.36 -32.94 21.56
N GLN A 169 -13.69 -31.97 20.69
CA GLN A 169 -15.02 -31.89 20.08
C GLN A 169 -15.09 -32.82 18.86
N THR A 170 -15.68 -34.00 19.05
CA THR A 170 -15.81 -35.03 18.01
C THR A 170 -17.11 -34.92 17.22
N GLY A 171 -17.06 -35.19 15.92
CA GLY A 171 -18.24 -35.30 15.06
C GLY A 171 -18.07 -34.56 13.73
N SER A 172 -18.95 -34.83 12.76
CA SER A 172 -18.99 -34.06 11.51
C SER A 172 -19.71 -32.74 11.73
N ARG A 173 -19.06 -31.62 11.42
CA ARG A 173 -19.69 -30.29 11.48
C ARG A 173 -20.45 -29.98 10.20
N ARG A 174 -21.60 -29.31 10.32
CA ARG A 174 -22.37 -28.86 9.15
C ARG A 174 -21.59 -27.80 8.36
N LEU A 175 -21.56 -27.92 7.04
CA LEU A 175 -20.97 -26.96 6.13
C LEU A 175 -22.06 -26.27 5.31
N TYR A 176 -22.08 -24.94 5.36
CA TYR A 176 -23.09 -24.11 4.71
C TYR A 176 -22.53 -23.57 3.38
N TRP A 177 -22.79 -24.32 2.32
CA TRP A 177 -22.42 -23.97 0.95
C TRP A 177 -23.57 -23.21 0.27
N THR A 178 -23.26 -22.18 -0.51
CA THR A 178 -24.21 -21.54 -1.44
C THR A 178 -23.58 -21.34 -2.82
N THR A 179 -24.44 -21.22 -3.84
CA THR A 179 -24.08 -20.99 -5.25
C THR A 179 -24.53 -19.62 -5.77
N ASN A 180 -25.30 -18.86 -4.96
CA ASN A 180 -25.92 -17.61 -5.37
C ASN A 180 -26.29 -16.65 -4.22
N GLY A 181 -25.69 -16.77 -3.04
CA GLY A 181 -25.98 -15.91 -1.88
C GLY A 181 -24.73 -15.41 -1.15
N ALA A 182 -24.89 -14.96 0.09
CA ALA A 182 -23.86 -14.41 0.99
C ALA A 182 -22.82 -13.50 0.30
N SER A 183 -23.34 -12.53 -0.47
CA SER A 183 -22.58 -11.54 -1.23
C SER A 183 -21.75 -10.61 -0.35
N ASP A 184 -22.23 -10.32 0.86
CA ASP A 184 -21.52 -9.71 1.98
C ASP A 184 -20.23 -10.49 2.31
N ILE A 185 -20.36 -11.76 2.66
CA ILE A 185 -19.24 -12.64 3.06
C ILE A 185 -18.26 -12.82 1.90
N ALA A 186 -18.76 -12.99 0.68
CA ALA A 186 -17.92 -13.07 -0.51
C ALA A 186 -17.15 -11.77 -0.77
N ALA A 187 -17.74 -10.60 -0.52
CA ALA A 187 -17.05 -9.32 -0.64
C ALA A 187 -16.01 -9.12 0.47
N GLU A 188 -16.28 -9.50 1.72
CA GLU A 188 -15.29 -9.45 2.80
C GLU A 188 -14.09 -10.38 2.56
N TYR A 189 -14.33 -11.61 2.10
CA TYR A 189 -13.23 -12.51 1.68
C TYR A 189 -12.43 -11.89 0.52
N ALA A 190 -13.08 -11.19 -0.41
CA ALA A 190 -12.39 -10.48 -1.48
C ALA A 190 -11.56 -9.29 -0.95
N ALA A 191 -12.07 -8.51 0.00
CA ALA A 191 -11.32 -7.42 0.64
C ALA A 191 -10.07 -7.94 1.35
N ALA A 192 -10.21 -9.00 2.15
CA ALA A 192 -9.11 -9.63 2.88
C ALA A 192 -8.02 -10.19 1.94
N LEU A 193 -8.41 -10.89 0.87
CA LEU A 193 -7.47 -11.46 -0.11
C LEU A 193 -6.80 -10.37 -0.97
N ALA A 194 -7.51 -9.30 -1.32
CA ALA A 194 -6.91 -8.13 -2.00
C ALA A 194 -5.86 -7.45 -1.11
N LEU A 195 -6.13 -7.32 0.20
CA LEU A 195 -5.18 -6.80 1.18
C LEU A 195 -3.97 -7.74 1.40
N SER A 196 -4.17 -9.06 1.42
CA SER A 196 -3.06 -10.04 1.43
C SER A 196 -2.14 -9.82 0.23
N TYR A 197 -2.71 -9.64 -0.97
CA TYR A 197 -1.94 -9.29 -2.16
C TYR A 197 -1.21 -7.95 -2.05
N ILE A 198 -1.86 -6.88 -1.57
CA ILE A 198 -1.23 -5.55 -1.41
C ILE A 198 -0.04 -5.62 -0.44
N ASN A 199 -0.21 -6.33 0.68
CA ASN A 199 0.78 -6.39 1.76
C ASN A 199 1.92 -7.38 1.48
N PHE A 200 1.65 -8.49 0.78
CA PHE A 200 2.59 -9.61 0.65
C PHE A 200 2.80 -10.13 -0.79
N GLY A 201 2.12 -9.57 -1.79
CA GLY A 201 2.33 -9.85 -3.21
C GLY A 201 1.78 -11.18 -3.75
N ASN A 202 0.93 -11.89 -2.99
CA ASN A 202 0.43 -13.20 -3.40
C ASN A 202 -0.62 -13.11 -4.52
N THR A 203 -0.20 -13.36 -5.77
CA THR A 203 -1.08 -13.28 -6.95
C THR A 203 -2.23 -14.28 -6.95
N GLU A 204 -2.15 -15.38 -6.21
CA GLU A 204 -3.28 -16.30 -6.08
C GLU A 204 -4.40 -15.70 -5.22
N ASP A 205 -4.05 -14.99 -4.15
CA ASP A 205 -5.03 -14.31 -3.30
C ASP A 205 -5.80 -13.27 -4.13
N LEU A 206 -5.10 -12.45 -4.94
CA LEU A 206 -5.74 -11.48 -5.84
C LEU A 206 -6.72 -12.16 -6.82
N LYS A 207 -6.32 -13.27 -7.45
CA LYS A 207 -7.20 -14.03 -8.37
C LYS A 207 -8.49 -14.47 -7.68
N TYR A 208 -8.41 -14.97 -6.44
CA TYR A 208 -9.61 -15.35 -5.69
C TYR A 208 -10.41 -14.12 -5.24
N ALA A 209 -9.76 -12.99 -4.92
CA ALA A 209 -10.42 -11.74 -4.57
C ALA A 209 -11.29 -11.20 -5.73
N GLU A 210 -10.72 -11.12 -6.94
CA GLU A 210 -11.46 -10.69 -8.14
C GLU A 210 -12.66 -11.62 -8.44
N ALA A 211 -12.47 -12.93 -8.31
CA ALA A 211 -13.52 -13.94 -8.54
C ALA A 211 -14.65 -13.87 -7.50
N LEU A 212 -14.32 -13.71 -6.21
CA LEU A 212 -15.28 -13.56 -5.12
C LEU A 212 -16.04 -12.24 -5.20
N TYR A 213 -15.37 -11.15 -5.60
CA TYR A 213 -16.04 -9.88 -5.85
C TYR A 213 -17.04 -9.96 -7.01
N ALA A 214 -16.62 -10.53 -8.14
CA ALA A 214 -17.50 -10.73 -9.30
C ALA A 214 -18.70 -11.63 -8.97
N PHE A 215 -18.50 -12.63 -8.11
CA PHE A 215 -19.59 -13.44 -7.57
C PHE A 215 -20.54 -12.61 -6.69
N SER A 216 -20.02 -11.82 -5.74
CA SER A 216 -20.82 -10.96 -4.87
C SER A 216 -21.71 -10.00 -5.65
N THR A 217 -21.13 -9.23 -6.58
CA THR A 217 -21.85 -8.22 -7.37
C THR A 217 -22.79 -8.81 -8.43
N LYS A 218 -22.61 -10.09 -8.79
CA LYS A 218 -23.54 -10.81 -9.68
C LYS A 218 -24.81 -11.22 -8.96
N TYR A 219 -24.75 -11.60 -7.67
CA TYR A 219 -25.87 -12.22 -6.97
C TYR A 219 -26.58 -11.29 -5.98
N ASN A 220 -25.87 -10.36 -5.32
CA ASN A 220 -26.47 -9.29 -4.49
C ASN A 220 -27.51 -9.81 -3.48
N LYS A 221 -27.17 -10.89 -2.77
CA LYS A 221 -28.03 -11.62 -1.83
C LYS A 221 -27.24 -12.02 -0.59
N ILE A 222 -27.79 -11.80 0.61
CA ILE A 222 -27.27 -12.33 1.89
C ILE A 222 -27.76 -13.77 2.13
N GLU A 223 -27.10 -14.54 3.01
CA GLU A 223 -27.68 -15.77 3.57
C GLU A 223 -27.98 -15.60 5.06
N THR A 224 -29.11 -16.16 5.49
CA THR A 224 -29.58 -16.14 6.88
C THR A 224 -29.61 -17.53 7.53
N GLU A 225 -29.42 -18.61 6.76
CA GLU A 225 -29.40 -19.95 7.34
C GLU A 225 -28.10 -20.17 8.12
N GLY A 226 -28.20 -20.58 9.39
CA GLY A 226 -27.05 -20.76 10.28
C GLY A 226 -26.51 -19.45 10.89
N THR A 227 -26.63 -18.32 10.19
CA THR A 227 -26.10 -17.01 10.61
C THR A 227 -27.09 -16.17 11.43
N LYS A 228 -28.40 -16.25 11.15
CA LYS A 228 -29.42 -15.31 11.64
C LYS A 228 -29.45 -15.07 13.16
N ASP A 229 -29.22 -16.09 13.97
CA ASP A 229 -29.33 -15.97 15.43
C ASP A 229 -27.98 -15.58 16.09
N PHE A 230 -26.94 -15.32 15.28
CA PHE A 230 -25.57 -15.01 15.72
C PHE A 230 -25.00 -13.77 15.01
N TYR A 231 -24.81 -13.87 13.69
CA TYR A 231 -24.23 -12.85 12.80
C TYR A 231 -25.19 -12.54 11.65
N ASN A 232 -26.35 -11.98 11.99
CA ASN A 232 -27.33 -11.58 10.98
C ASN A 232 -26.87 -10.32 10.23
N SER A 233 -26.61 -10.48 8.94
CA SER A 233 -26.26 -9.39 8.03
C SER A 233 -27.41 -8.39 7.78
N SER A 234 -27.08 -7.10 7.76
CA SER A 234 -27.95 -5.99 7.37
C SER A 234 -27.89 -5.65 5.88
N GLY A 235 -26.88 -6.12 5.14
CA GLY A 235 -26.60 -5.66 3.78
C GLY A 235 -25.50 -6.45 3.04
N TYR A 236 -24.97 -5.85 1.99
CA TYR A 236 -23.78 -6.33 1.25
C TYR A 236 -23.08 -5.19 0.49
N LYS A 237 -23.60 -3.96 0.58
CA LYS A 237 -23.21 -2.86 -0.33
C LYS A 237 -21.96 -2.17 0.18
N ASP A 238 -21.86 -1.99 1.48
CA ASP A 238 -20.69 -1.50 2.18
C ASP A 238 -19.52 -2.48 2.04
N GLU A 239 -19.73 -3.78 2.17
CA GLU A 239 -18.70 -4.81 1.93
C GLU A 239 -18.26 -4.78 0.46
N GLN A 240 -19.20 -4.62 -0.48
CA GLN A 240 -18.86 -4.43 -1.90
C GLN A 240 -18.18 -3.08 -2.20
N ALA A 241 -18.39 -2.04 -1.40
CA ALA A 241 -17.69 -0.76 -1.53
C ALA A 241 -16.26 -0.84 -0.96
N TRP A 242 -16.13 -1.51 0.18
CA TRP A 242 -14.89 -1.83 0.89
C TRP A 242 -13.97 -2.69 0.03
N ALA A 243 -14.46 -3.84 -0.45
CA ALA A 243 -13.72 -4.74 -1.32
C ALA A 243 -13.31 -4.09 -2.64
N ALA A 244 -14.18 -3.27 -3.24
CA ALA A 244 -13.85 -2.51 -4.45
C ALA A 244 -12.76 -1.45 -4.20
N GLY A 245 -12.71 -0.84 -3.01
CA GLY A 245 -11.64 0.06 -2.64
C GLY A 245 -10.28 -0.64 -2.67
N TRP A 246 -10.19 -1.80 -2.00
CA TRP A 246 -8.96 -2.59 -1.97
C TRP A 246 -8.60 -3.20 -3.32
N LEU A 247 -9.56 -3.72 -4.08
CA LEU A 247 -9.32 -4.22 -5.43
C LEU A 247 -8.84 -3.11 -6.39
N TYR A 248 -9.31 -1.87 -6.24
CA TYR A 248 -8.75 -0.75 -6.98
C TYR A 248 -7.29 -0.46 -6.57
N LEU A 249 -6.98 -0.45 -5.28
CA LEU A 249 -5.60 -0.24 -4.81
C LEU A 249 -4.65 -1.39 -5.21
N ALA A 250 -5.17 -2.62 -5.34
CA ALA A 250 -4.42 -3.78 -5.82
C ALA A 250 -4.17 -3.78 -7.34
N THR A 251 -5.13 -3.33 -8.15
CA THR A 251 -5.12 -3.53 -9.62
C THR A 251 -5.01 -2.24 -10.44
N ASN A 252 -5.28 -1.08 -9.85
CA ASN A 252 -5.54 0.21 -10.52
C ASN A 252 -6.67 0.16 -11.57
N ASN A 253 -7.55 -0.85 -11.56
CA ASN A 253 -8.65 -0.97 -12.50
C ASN A 253 -9.80 0.00 -12.15
N SER A 254 -10.09 0.95 -13.05
CA SER A 254 -11.10 2.00 -12.86
C SER A 254 -12.53 1.49 -12.65
N TYR A 255 -12.83 0.24 -13.04
CA TYR A 255 -14.07 -0.44 -12.67
C TYR A 255 -14.24 -0.46 -11.15
N TYR A 256 -13.25 -0.95 -10.41
CA TYR A 256 -13.31 -1.04 -8.94
C TYR A 256 -13.37 0.34 -8.27
N LYS A 257 -12.69 1.36 -8.82
CA LYS A 257 -12.84 2.76 -8.32
C LYS A 257 -14.27 3.27 -8.47
N THR A 258 -14.91 2.96 -9.59
CA THR A 258 -16.30 3.33 -9.87
C THR A 258 -17.26 2.60 -8.94
N GLU A 259 -17.03 1.31 -8.70
CA GLU A 259 -17.84 0.48 -7.81
C GLU A 259 -17.68 0.85 -6.33
N CYS A 260 -16.46 1.18 -5.89
CA CYS A 260 -16.18 1.70 -4.56
C CYS A 260 -16.97 3.00 -4.32
N SER A 261 -17.03 3.88 -5.32
CA SER A 261 -17.82 5.12 -5.26
C SER A 261 -19.32 4.90 -5.32
N SER A 262 -19.81 3.99 -6.18
CA SER A 262 -21.24 3.81 -6.46
C SER A 262 -21.97 3.09 -5.33
N LYS A 263 -21.23 2.34 -4.50
CA LYS A 263 -21.76 1.54 -3.39
C LYS A 263 -21.49 2.11 -2.00
N GLN A 264 -20.88 3.29 -1.86
CA GLN A 264 -20.72 3.97 -0.57
C GLN A 264 -22.06 4.03 0.18
N GLN A 265 -22.08 3.60 1.44
CA GLN A 265 -23.24 3.68 2.32
C GLN A 265 -23.13 4.88 3.27
N TYR A 266 -24.25 5.23 3.92
CA TYR A 266 -24.25 6.27 4.95
C TYR A 266 -23.42 5.81 6.16
N ILE A 267 -22.46 6.63 6.59
CA ILE A 267 -21.67 6.36 7.80
C ILE A 267 -22.54 6.61 9.03
N GLY A 268 -23.25 5.57 9.47
CA GLY A 268 -24.10 5.60 10.67
C GLY A 268 -23.48 4.96 11.90
N TRP A 269 -22.46 4.11 11.72
CA TRP A 269 -21.92 3.23 12.76
C TRP A 269 -20.38 3.19 12.73
N VAL A 270 -19.79 2.56 13.74
CA VAL A 270 -18.36 2.19 13.71
C VAL A 270 -18.12 1.14 12.62
N HIS A 271 -16.88 1.08 12.12
CA HIS A 271 -16.43 -0.04 11.30
C HIS A 271 -16.58 -1.35 12.09
N GLY A 272 -17.39 -2.29 11.62
CA GLY A 272 -17.74 -3.52 12.33
C GLY A 272 -18.17 -4.61 11.37
N TRP A 273 -18.28 -5.85 11.86
CA TRP A 273 -18.54 -7.03 11.03
C TRP A 273 -19.84 -6.97 10.20
N ASP A 274 -20.85 -6.23 10.65
CA ASP A 274 -22.12 -6.00 9.94
C ASP A 274 -22.15 -4.70 9.12
N ASN A 275 -21.17 -3.82 9.33
CA ASN A 275 -21.17 -2.50 8.72
C ASN A 275 -19.75 -1.96 8.56
N VAL A 276 -19.22 -2.08 7.34
CA VAL A 276 -17.91 -1.52 6.99
C VAL A 276 -18.00 -0.17 6.27
N ALA A 277 -19.14 0.52 6.32
CA ALA A 277 -19.33 1.81 5.64
C ALA A 277 -18.28 2.87 6.03
N LEU A 278 -17.83 2.89 7.30
CA LEU A 278 -16.75 3.78 7.74
C LEU A 278 -15.40 3.39 7.13
N GLY A 279 -15.06 2.09 7.08
CA GLY A 279 -13.84 1.60 6.41
C GLY A 279 -13.88 1.85 4.90
N ALA A 280 -15.01 1.56 4.25
CA ALA A 280 -15.27 1.85 2.84
C ALA A 280 -15.10 3.33 2.49
N ALA A 281 -15.51 4.24 3.39
CA ALA A 281 -15.29 5.67 3.25
C ALA A 281 -13.83 6.07 3.45
N CYS A 282 -13.11 5.43 4.38
CA CYS A 282 -11.66 5.65 4.55
C CYS A 282 -10.88 5.23 3.30
N VAL A 283 -11.05 3.99 2.80
CA VAL A 283 -10.34 3.53 1.59
C VAL A 283 -10.69 4.41 0.37
N TYR A 284 -11.94 4.87 0.25
CA TYR A 284 -12.32 5.83 -0.79
C TYR A 284 -11.66 7.22 -0.59
N ALA A 285 -11.44 7.66 0.65
CA ALA A 285 -10.68 8.86 0.95
C ALA A 285 -9.19 8.72 0.59
N HIS A 286 -8.56 7.55 0.75
CA HIS A 286 -7.23 7.28 0.19
C HIS A 286 -7.20 7.40 -1.34
N ILE A 287 -8.21 6.84 -2.02
CA ILE A 287 -8.32 6.81 -3.49
C ILE A 287 -8.56 8.20 -4.12
N THR A 288 -9.09 9.14 -3.35
CA THR A 288 -9.50 10.48 -3.83
C THR A 288 -8.74 11.63 -3.17
N GLY A 289 -8.04 11.39 -2.07
CA GLY A 289 -7.49 12.43 -1.19
C GLY A 289 -8.53 13.18 -0.35
N ASN A 290 -9.84 12.87 -0.47
CA ASN A 290 -10.91 13.63 0.16
C ASN A 290 -11.43 12.98 1.45
N TRP A 291 -10.86 13.40 2.58
CA TRP A 291 -11.21 12.92 3.92
C TRP A 291 -12.41 13.62 4.58
N ASN A 292 -13.09 14.55 3.89
CA ASN A 292 -14.10 15.42 4.53
C ASN A 292 -15.27 14.66 5.16
N THR A 293 -15.76 13.59 4.50
CA THR A 293 -16.88 12.77 5.02
C THR A 293 -16.46 12.01 6.28
N VAL A 294 -15.31 11.33 6.23
CA VAL A 294 -14.73 10.59 7.35
C VAL A 294 -14.46 11.51 8.53
N ASN A 295 -13.77 12.63 8.31
CA ASN A 295 -13.43 13.60 9.36
C ASN A 295 -14.67 14.27 9.98
N SER A 296 -15.76 14.44 9.22
CA SER A 296 -17.02 14.95 9.75
C SER A 296 -17.70 13.95 10.69
N TYR A 297 -17.70 12.67 10.33
CA TYR A 297 -18.23 11.61 11.19
C TYR A 297 -17.37 11.43 12.45
N LEU A 298 -16.05 11.31 12.30
CA LEU A 298 -15.12 11.16 13.42
C LEU A 298 -15.18 12.36 14.39
N LYS A 299 -15.22 13.60 13.89
CA LYS A 299 -15.37 14.79 14.75
C LYS A 299 -16.68 14.79 15.56
N SER A 300 -17.71 14.10 15.08
CA SER A 300 -19.01 14.00 15.76
C SER A 300 -19.06 12.91 16.82
N ASN A 301 -18.08 11.99 16.85
CA ASN A 301 -18.02 10.85 17.77
C ASN A 301 -16.78 10.88 18.70
N CYS A 302 -15.63 11.31 18.19
CA CYS A 302 -14.36 11.45 18.89
C CYS A 302 -14.19 12.85 19.50
N ASN A 303 -15.13 13.26 20.36
CA ASN A 303 -15.21 14.62 20.91
C ASN A 303 -15.36 14.71 22.44
N SER A 304 -15.26 13.58 23.14
CA SER A 304 -15.34 13.48 24.60
C SER A 304 -14.22 12.60 25.15
N ASP A 305 -13.71 12.98 26.33
CA ASP A 305 -12.76 12.19 27.12
C ASP A 305 -13.45 11.09 27.94
N SER A 306 -14.79 11.03 27.95
CA SER A 306 -15.52 9.87 28.47
C SER A 306 -15.29 8.63 27.61
N TYR A 307 -15.45 7.45 28.20
CA TYR A 307 -15.42 6.19 27.45
C TYR A 307 -16.46 6.21 26.32
N PHE A 308 -16.01 5.94 25.09
CA PHE A 308 -16.90 5.77 23.95
C PHE A 308 -17.62 4.43 24.08
N PHE A 309 -18.84 4.49 24.62
CA PHE A 309 -19.79 3.39 24.77
C PHE A 309 -20.88 3.55 23.70
N LEU A 310 -21.10 2.51 22.89
CA LEU A 310 -22.06 2.54 21.78
C LEU A 310 -23.14 1.46 21.91
N ASP A 311 -22.75 0.23 22.27
CA ASP A 311 -23.65 -0.85 22.71
C ASP A 311 -22.96 -1.61 23.86
N LYS A 312 -23.74 -2.38 24.64
CA LYS A 312 -23.22 -3.25 25.71
C LYS A 312 -22.47 -4.47 25.18
N TRP A 313 -22.86 -4.98 24.01
CA TRP A 313 -22.23 -6.14 23.39
C TRP A 313 -20.93 -5.72 22.72
N GLY A 314 -19.80 -6.19 23.24
CA GLY A 314 -18.48 -5.82 22.74
C GLY A 314 -18.27 -4.30 22.74
N SER A 315 -18.61 -3.63 23.85
CA SER A 315 -18.41 -2.17 23.96
C SER A 315 -16.95 -1.80 23.74
N ALA A 316 -16.01 -2.62 24.24
CA ALA A 316 -14.57 -2.47 24.04
C ALA A 316 -14.15 -2.65 22.57
N ARG A 317 -14.79 -3.57 21.83
CA ARG A 317 -14.61 -3.78 20.39
C ARG A 317 -15.06 -2.57 19.57
N LEU A 318 -16.24 -2.03 19.87
CA LEU A 318 -16.78 -0.83 19.19
C LEU A 318 -15.86 0.37 19.45
N ASN A 319 -15.35 0.49 20.68
CA ASN A 319 -14.39 1.49 21.08
C ASN A 319 -13.05 1.36 20.32
N ALA A 320 -12.43 0.17 20.33
CA ALA A 320 -11.16 -0.08 19.64
C ALA A 320 -11.26 0.13 18.12
N SER A 321 -12.38 -0.22 17.49
CA SER A 321 -12.60 0.03 16.06
C SER A 321 -12.76 1.52 15.73
N MET A 322 -13.44 2.30 16.58
CA MET A 322 -13.47 3.76 16.45
C MET A 322 -12.05 4.35 16.61
N GLN A 323 -11.23 3.82 17.52
CA GLN A 323 -9.83 4.24 17.65
C GLN A 323 -9.01 3.96 16.39
N LEU A 324 -9.13 2.77 15.78
CA LEU A 324 -8.46 2.43 14.52
C LEU A 324 -8.79 3.46 13.43
N THR A 325 -10.08 3.66 13.13
CA THR A 325 -10.50 4.58 12.06
C THR A 325 -10.08 6.04 12.33
N ALA A 326 -10.09 6.47 13.60
CA ALA A 326 -9.58 7.77 14.02
C ALA A 326 -8.05 7.91 13.87
N LEU A 327 -7.28 6.85 14.13
CA LEU A 327 -5.82 6.83 13.92
C LEU A 327 -5.46 6.86 12.42
N VAL A 328 -6.19 6.13 11.58
CA VAL A 328 -6.00 6.16 10.12
C VAL A 328 -6.31 7.56 9.56
N ALA A 329 -7.41 8.19 9.97
CA ALA A 329 -7.72 9.56 9.58
C ALA A 329 -6.70 10.59 10.11
N SER A 330 -6.12 10.36 11.29
CA SER A 330 -5.05 11.21 11.86
C SER A 330 -3.73 11.08 11.10
N LYS A 331 -3.41 9.89 10.59
CA LYS A 331 -2.22 9.64 9.75
C LYS A 331 -2.37 10.26 8.37
N ASN A 332 -3.56 10.17 7.76
CA ASN A 332 -3.76 10.42 6.33
C ASN A 332 -4.48 11.75 6.00
N SER A 333 -4.81 12.57 6.99
CA SER A 333 -5.51 13.86 6.79
C SER A 333 -5.05 14.95 7.75
N SER A 334 -5.72 16.10 7.77
CA SER A 334 -5.49 17.20 8.73
C SER A 334 -6.16 17.00 10.09
N ALA A 335 -6.87 15.89 10.31
CA ALA A 335 -7.44 15.56 11.61
C ALA A 335 -6.37 15.11 12.61
N ASN A 336 -6.66 15.19 13.90
CA ASN A 336 -5.77 14.70 14.96
C ASN A 336 -6.60 14.17 16.13
N TYR A 337 -6.59 12.85 16.29
CA TYR A 337 -7.28 12.12 17.35
C TYR A 337 -6.33 11.34 18.27
N TYR A 338 -4.99 11.51 18.14
CA TYR A 338 -4.00 10.70 18.88
C TYR A 338 -4.16 10.78 20.41
N SER A 339 -4.54 11.94 20.95
CA SER A 339 -4.80 12.09 22.39
C SER A 339 -6.12 11.44 22.81
N TRP A 340 -7.15 11.52 21.97
CA TRP A 340 -8.44 10.85 22.20
C TRP A 340 -8.26 9.33 22.20
N CYS A 341 -7.61 8.77 21.17
CA CYS A 341 -7.33 7.33 21.12
C CYS A 341 -6.46 6.87 22.30
N LYS A 342 -5.44 7.64 22.69
CA LYS A 342 -4.64 7.32 23.91
C LYS A 342 -5.52 7.26 25.15
N ASN A 343 -6.45 8.20 25.33
CA ASN A 343 -7.36 8.20 26.48
C ASN A 343 -8.34 7.00 26.46
N GLN A 344 -8.92 6.69 25.29
CA GLN A 344 -9.78 5.51 25.12
C GLN A 344 -9.00 4.20 25.37
N MET A 345 -7.77 4.08 24.86
CA MET A 345 -6.92 2.92 25.12
C MET A 345 -6.53 2.79 26.60
N ASN A 346 -6.19 3.89 27.27
CA ASN A 346 -5.92 3.88 28.71
C ASN A 346 -7.12 3.29 29.49
N TYR A 347 -8.36 3.61 29.08
CA TYR A 347 -9.56 3.04 29.68
C TYR A 347 -9.63 1.52 29.46
N LEU A 348 -9.38 1.03 28.23
CA LEU A 348 -9.33 -0.41 27.93
C LEU A 348 -8.22 -1.14 28.71
N LEU A 349 -7.09 -0.48 28.95
CA LEU A 349 -5.92 -1.06 29.63
C LEU A 349 -5.99 -1.01 31.17
N GLY A 350 -7.04 -0.41 31.75
CA GLY A 350 -7.33 -0.50 33.19
C GLY A 350 -7.64 0.82 33.89
N ASN A 351 -7.49 1.97 33.23
CA ASN A 351 -7.90 3.27 33.77
C ASN A 351 -9.43 3.47 33.64
N ASN A 352 -10.19 2.58 34.28
CA ASN A 352 -11.64 2.53 34.26
C ASN A 352 -12.21 2.30 35.68
N PRO A 353 -13.51 2.56 35.92
CA PRO A 353 -14.12 2.42 37.24
C PRO A 353 -14.07 1.00 37.85
N ALA A 354 -13.90 -0.04 37.04
CA ALA A 354 -13.74 -1.41 37.49
C ALA A 354 -12.28 -1.79 37.82
N ASN A 355 -11.31 -0.88 37.59
CA ASN A 355 -9.87 -1.12 37.75
C ASN A 355 -9.40 -2.44 37.11
N THR A 356 -9.98 -2.80 35.95
CA THR A 356 -9.70 -4.06 35.24
C THR A 356 -9.14 -3.76 33.86
N CYS A 357 -7.99 -4.35 33.49
CA CYS A 357 -7.51 -4.33 32.11
C CYS A 357 -8.33 -5.31 31.26
N PHE A 358 -9.01 -4.83 30.21
CA PHE A 358 -9.87 -5.67 29.35
C PHE A 358 -9.08 -6.50 28.32
N VAL A 359 -7.76 -6.36 28.27
CA VAL A 359 -6.88 -7.20 27.46
C VAL A 359 -6.31 -8.31 28.33
N VAL A 360 -6.71 -9.55 28.09
CA VAL A 360 -6.39 -10.71 28.93
C VAL A 360 -4.86 -10.94 28.97
N GLY A 361 -4.32 -11.09 30.19
CA GLY A 361 -2.89 -11.33 30.43
C GLY A 361 -1.96 -10.13 30.20
N PHE A 362 -2.46 -8.97 29.78
CA PHE A 362 -1.63 -7.78 29.53
C PHE A 362 -1.08 -7.14 30.82
N ALA A 363 -1.87 -7.12 31.90
CA ALA A 363 -1.52 -6.52 33.19
C ALA A 363 -1.93 -7.43 34.37
N ASN A 364 -1.43 -7.15 35.57
CA ASN A 364 -1.73 -7.93 36.79
C ASN A 364 -3.22 -7.90 37.19
N ASN A 365 -3.94 -6.85 36.77
CA ASN A 365 -5.39 -6.67 36.94
C ASN A 365 -6.17 -6.94 35.64
N SER A 366 -5.61 -7.71 34.69
CA SER A 366 -6.35 -8.12 33.51
C SER A 366 -7.53 -9.05 33.84
N ALA A 367 -8.58 -8.97 33.03
CA ALA A 367 -9.61 -9.99 32.94
C ALA A 367 -8.98 -11.38 32.83
N SER A 368 -9.48 -12.34 33.61
CA SER A 368 -8.88 -13.66 33.82
C SER A 368 -9.83 -14.82 33.49
N ARG A 369 -11.13 -14.52 33.33
CA ARG A 369 -12.21 -15.50 33.14
C ARG A 369 -13.00 -15.24 31.85
N PRO A 370 -12.35 -15.11 30.67
CA PRO A 370 -13.09 -14.95 29.41
C PRO A 370 -14.03 -16.14 29.17
N HIS A 371 -15.12 -15.91 28.43
CA HIS A 371 -16.13 -16.90 28.03
C HIS A 371 -15.59 -17.88 26.96
N HIS A 372 -14.33 -18.32 27.06
CA HIS A 372 -13.63 -19.00 25.99
C HIS A 372 -13.35 -20.47 26.31
N ARG A 373 -13.98 -21.38 25.55
CA ARG A 373 -13.96 -22.83 25.76
C ARG A 373 -12.56 -23.41 25.84
N ALA A 374 -11.72 -23.18 24.83
CA ALA A 374 -10.39 -23.78 24.72
C ALA A 374 -9.42 -23.41 25.87
N CYS A 375 -9.52 -22.21 26.44
CA CYS A 375 -8.62 -21.76 27.52
C CYS A 375 -9.19 -22.03 28.93
N SER A 376 -10.51 -22.19 29.06
CA SER A 376 -11.19 -22.39 30.35
C SER A 376 -10.66 -23.59 31.13
N GLY A 377 -10.58 -24.76 30.48
CA GLY A 377 -10.32 -26.04 31.14
C GLY A 377 -11.42 -26.51 32.09
N THR A 378 -12.58 -25.86 32.08
CA THR A 378 -13.75 -26.22 32.89
C THR A 378 -14.74 -27.08 32.10
N SER A 379 -15.74 -27.66 32.77
CA SER A 379 -16.84 -28.40 32.13
C SER A 379 -18.13 -27.58 31.95
N SER A 380 -18.12 -26.29 32.30
CA SER A 380 -19.22 -25.35 32.10
C SER A 380 -18.74 -23.90 32.11
N ASP A 381 -19.45 -23.05 31.37
CA ASP A 381 -19.44 -21.58 31.44
C ASP A 381 -19.72 -21.02 32.85
N ARG A 382 -20.53 -21.73 33.66
CA ARG A 382 -20.88 -21.36 35.04
C ARG A 382 -19.77 -21.65 36.04
N ASP A 383 -18.78 -22.46 35.68
CA ASP A 383 -17.60 -22.67 36.50
C ASP A 383 -16.66 -21.46 36.37
N ASN A 384 -16.82 -20.53 37.31
CA ASN A 384 -15.98 -19.34 37.41
C ASN A 384 -14.68 -19.62 38.20
N SER A 385 -14.12 -20.82 38.15
CA SER A 385 -12.72 -21.06 38.53
C SER A 385 -11.75 -20.36 37.55
N ALA A 386 -10.48 -20.22 37.95
CA ALA A 386 -9.46 -19.60 37.10
C ALA A 386 -9.29 -20.39 35.80
N SER A 387 -9.15 -19.69 34.66
CA SER A 387 -8.94 -20.34 33.37
C SER A 387 -7.64 -21.13 33.37
N LYS A 388 -7.66 -22.37 32.90
CA LYS A 388 -6.49 -23.27 32.84
C LYS A 388 -5.33 -22.67 32.06
N TYR A 389 -5.62 -21.92 31.00
CA TYR A 389 -4.64 -21.19 30.21
C TYR A 389 -5.00 -19.69 30.17
N THR A 390 -3.97 -18.84 30.13
CA THR A 390 -4.16 -17.40 29.88
C THR A 390 -4.42 -17.20 28.40
N LEU A 391 -5.56 -16.58 28.05
CA LEU A 391 -5.91 -16.26 26.67
C LEU A 391 -5.24 -14.96 26.23
N VAL A 392 -3.93 -15.00 26.08
CA VAL A 392 -3.08 -13.81 25.92
C VAL A 392 -3.60 -12.88 24.82
N GLY A 393 -3.80 -11.62 25.18
CA GLY A 393 -4.13 -10.55 24.23
C GLY A 393 -5.58 -10.47 23.78
N ALA A 394 -6.46 -11.38 24.22
CA ALA A 394 -7.88 -11.29 23.91
C ALA A 394 -8.50 -10.05 24.55
N LEU A 395 -9.25 -9.27 23.76
CA LEU A 395 -10.09 -8.18 24.24
C LEU A 395 -11.42 -8.76 24.70
N VAL A 396 -11.73 -8.66 26.00
CA VAL A 396 -13.08 -8.99 26.48
C VAL A 396 -14.07 -7.90 26.07
N GLY A 397 -15.36 -8.24 26.02
CA GLY A 397 -16.43 -7.33 25.61
C GLY A 397 -16.48 -5.98 26.34
N GLY A 398 -15.97 -5.92 27.57
CA GLY A 398 -15.78 -4.68 28.33
C GLY A 398 -17.02 -4.33 29.16
N PRO A 399 -17.19 -3.06 29.58
CA PRO A 399 -18.29 -2.70 30.46
C PRO A 399 -19.64 -2.78 29.75
N SER A 400 -20.66 -3.14 30.53
CA SER A 400 -22.06 -3.28 30.12
C SER A 400 -22.80 -1.94 30.00
N ASP A 401 -22.24 -0.85 30.51
CA ASP A 401 -22.79 0.51 30.44
C ASP A 401 -21.70 1.60 30.32
N GLN A 402 -22.15 2.83 30.07
CA GLN A 402 -21.31 4.04 30.02
C GLN A 402 -20.62 4.40 31.35
N ASN A 403 -21.06 3.82 32.48
CA ASN A 403 -20.52 4.10 33.81
C ASN A 403 -19.36 3.16 34.18
N GLY A 404 -19.06 2.17 33.33
CA GLY A 404 -17.98 1.21 33.56
C GLY A 404 -18.39 -0.04 34.34
N THR A 405 -19.69 -0.37 34.42
CA THR A 405 -20.18 -1.57 35.11
C THR A 405 -19.64 -2.85 34.44
N TYR A 406 -18.78 -3.58 35.14
CA TYR A 406 -18.09 -4.78 34.65
C TYR A 406 -17.85 -5.79 35.79
N GLN A 407 -17.88 -7.09 35.46
CA GLN A 407 -17.49 -8.19 36.37
C GLN A 407 -16.70 -9.25 35.59
N ASP A 408 -15.52 -9.66 36.09
CA ASP A 408 -14.75 -10.77 35.52
C ASP A 408 -15.43 -12.12 35.84
N SER A 409 -16.35 -12.52 34.97
CA SER A 409 -17.21 -13.70 35.12
C SER A 409 -17.31 -14.46 33.81
N ARG A 410 -16.86 -15.72 33.81
CA ARG A 410 -16.98 -16.64 32.65
C ARG A 410 -18.43 -16.83 32.20
N ALA A 411 -19.39 -16.71 33.11
CA ALA A 411 -20.81 -16.84 32.81
C ALA A 411 -21.44 -15.59 32.16
N ASP A 412 -20.71 -14.47 32.12
CA ASP A 412 -21.14 -13.22 31.48
C ASP A 412 -20.60 -13.16 30.04
N TYR A 413 -21.34 -13.79 29.13
CA TYR A 413 -21.08 -13.75 27.68
C TYR A 413 -21.39 -12.39 27.03
N VAL A 414 -21.59 -11.31 27.79
CA VAL A 414 -21.68 -9.93 27.27
C VAL A 414 -20.39 -9.16 27.60
N CYS A 415 -19.99 -9.15 28.87
CA CYS A 415 -18.81 -8.42 29.34
C CYS A 415 -17.50 -9.21 29.12
N ASN A 416 -17.57 -10.53 29.22
CA ASN A 416 -16.41 -11.45 29.20
C ASN A 416 -16.31 -12.30 27.93
N GLU A 417 -17.18 -12.08 26.94
CA GLU A 417 -17.02 -12.65 25.59
C GLU A 417 -15.77 -12.10 24.90
N VAL A 418 -15.18 -12.91 24.02
CA VAL A 418 -14.01 -12.59 23.21
C VAL A 418 -14.27 -13.08 21.79
N ALA A 419 -13.90 -12.29 20.76
CA ALA A 419 -14.14 -12.69 19.37
C ALA A 419 -13.10 -12.13 18.40
N LEU A 420 -12.99 -12.75 17.22
CA LEU A 420 -12.08 -12.37 16.14
C LEU A 420 -12.17 -10.89 15.79
N ASP A 421 -13.39 -10.36 15.71
CA ASP A 421 -13.66 -8.96 15.39
C ASP A 421 -13.35 -8.01 16.55
N TYR A 422 -13.34 -8.50 17.80
CA TYR A 422 -12.98 -7.70 18.99
C TYR A 422 -11.51 -7.33 18.96
N ASN A 423 -10.64 -8.28 18.60
CA ASN A 423 -9.21 -8.03 18.47
C ASN A 423 -8.84 -7.26 17.19
N ALA A 424 -9.67 -7.29 16.13
CA ALA A 424 -9.31 -6.68 14.84
C ALA A 424 -9.07 -5.16 14.96
N GLY A 425 -9.98 -4.45 15.63
CA GLY A 425 -9.81 -3.03 15.95
C GLY A 425 -8.70 -2.77 16.97
N LEU A 426 -8.48 -3.69 17.91
CA LEU A 426 -7.41 -3.56 18.94
C LEU A 426 -6.02 -3.59 18.32
N VAL A 427 -5.74 -4.55 17.43
CA VAL A 427 -4.47 -4.68 16.71
C VAL A 427 -4.16 -3.38 15.96
N GLY A 428 -5.13 -2.88 15.20
CA GLY A 428 -5.00 -1.63 14.45
C GLY A 428 -4.81 -0.40 15.33
N ALA A 429 -5.54 -0.30 16.43
CA ALA A 429 -5.38 0.79 17.40
C ALA A 429 -4.01 0.74 18.10
N ALA A 430 -3.55 -0.45 18.49
CA ALA A 430 -2.23 -0.65 19.09
C ALA A 430 -1.09 -0.29 18.12
N ALA A 431 -1.18 -0.74 16.87
CA ALA A 431 -0.21 -0.41 15.83
C ALA A 431 -0.19 1.10 15.52
N GLY A 432 -1.36 1.74 15.41
CA GLY A 432 -1.46 3.19 15.18
C GLY A 432 -0.96 4.04 16.34
N LEU A 433 -1.27 3.65 17.59
CA LEU A 433 -0.75 4.31 18.79
C LEU A 433 0.77 4.13 18.92
N TYR A 434 1.30 2.93 18.70
CA TYR A 434 2.75 2.71 18.68
C TYR A 434 3.41 3.49 17.53
N SER A 435 2.78 3.55 16.35
CA SER A 435 3.32 4.28 15.19
C SER A 435 3.54 5.77 15.50
N TYR A 436 2.67 6.38 16.32
CA TYR A 436 2.79 7.77 16.75
C TYR A 436 3.65 7.95 18.01
N TYR A 437 3.37 7.22 19.09
CA TYR A 437 4.00 7.45 20.40
C TYR A 437 5.34 6.72 20.59
N LYS A 438 5.58 5.61 19.87
CA LYS A 438 6.78 4.75 20.00
C LYS A 438 7.08 4.29 21.45
N THR A 439 6.04 4.09 22.26
CA THR A 439 6.14 3.72 23.68
C THR A 439 5.99 2.22 23.91
N GLY A 440 6.68 1.73 24.96
CA GLY A 440 6.61 0.33 25.39
C GLY A 440 7.82 -0.53 25.01
N SER A 441 7.77 -1.79 25.42
CA SER A 441 8.74 -2.83 25.10
C SER A 441 8.05 -4.19 25.03
N LEU A 442 8.45 -5.02 24.06
CA LEU A 442 7.99 -6.40 23.89
C LEU A 442 8.31 -7.25 25.13
N ASP A 443 7.44 -8.19 25.46
CA ASP A 443 7.76 -9.23 26.45
C ASP A 443 8.54 -10.37 25.78
N SER A 444 9.67 -10.77 26.36
CA SER A 444 10.48 -11.90 25.89
C SER A 444 9.93 -13.27 26.27
N THR A 445 8.99 -13.34 27.22
CA THR A 445 8.56 -14.57 27.89
C THR A 445 7.08 -14.51 28.23
N ILE A 446 6.24 -14.93 27.28
CA ILE A 446 4.78 -14.89 27.42
C ILE A 446 4.26 -16.26 27.85
N ALA A 447 3.47 -16.32 28.93
CA ALA A 447 2.96 -17.57 29.48
C ALA A 447 2.03 -18.30 28.49
N GLY A 448 2.37 -19.54 28.15
CA GLY A 448 1.62 -20.37 27.21
C GLY A 448 1.93 -20.14 25.73
N VAL A 449 2.81 -19.17 25.41
CA VAL A 449 3.44 -19.04 24.09
C VAL A 449 4.71 -19.89 24.05
N GLY A 450 5.02 -20.46 22.89
CA GLY A 450 6.24 -21.20 22.62
C GLY A 450 7.44 -20.28 22.41
N THR A 451 8.12 -20.41 21.27
CA THR A 451 9.26 -19.53 20.94
C THR A 451 8.77 -18.14 20.55
N VAL A 452 8.85 -17.19 21.49
CA VAL A 452 8.52 -15.77 21.25
C VAL A 452 9.57 -15.15 20.31
N ASN A 453 9.27 -15.12 19.01
CA ASN A 453 10.16 -14.61 17.97
C ASN A 453 10.13 -13.07 17.87
N ASN A 454 10.60 -12.38 18.90
CA ASN A 454 10.75 -10.92 18.93
C ASN A 454 11.94 -10.38 18.11
N GLN A 455 12.48 -11.16 17.18
CA GLN A 455 13.49 -10.64 16.26
C GLN A 455 12.77 -9.78 15.22
N PRO A 456 13.11 -8.49 15.07
CA PRO A 456 12.85 -7.79 13.81
C PRO A 456 13.38 -8.69 12.70
N ALA A 457 12.57 -8.93 11.66
CA ALA A 457 13.01 -9.77 10.57
C ALA A 457 14.37 -9.23 10.09
N VAL A 458 15.39 -10.09 10.02
CA VAL A 458 16.62 -9.74 9.31
C VAL A 458 16.27 -9.71 7.84
N THR A 459 15.69 -8.60 7.43
CA THR A 459 15.48 -8.22 6.04
C THR A 459 16.87 -8.16 5.44
N THR A 460 17.23 -9.24 4.74
CA THR A 460 18.00 -9.06 3.51
C THR A 460 17.15 -8.11 2.69
N ALA A 461 17.54 -6.84 2.63
CA ALA A 461 16.66 -5.78 2.19
C ALA A 461 16.15 -6.06 0.77
N VAL A 462 14.90 -6.52 0.67
CA VAL A 462 14.10 -6.32 -0.52
C VAL A 462 14.01 -4.81 -0.64
N THR A 463 14.86 -4.24 -1.50
CA THR A 463 15.01 -2.80 -1.63
C THR A 463 13.87 -2.28 -2.51
N THR A 464 12.65 -2.36 -1.98
CA THR A 464 11.59 -1.41 -2.33
C THR A 464 12.07 -0.08 -1.77
N LYS A 465 12.47 0.86 -2.64
CA LYS A 465 13.13 2.11 -2.23
C LYS A 465 12.18 3.00 -1.40
N VAL A 466 12.31 2.91 -0.07
CA VAL A 466 11.87 3.96 0.87
C VAL A 466 13.10 4.43 1.65
N THR A 467 13.41 5.72 1.57
CA THR A 467 14.64 6.29 2.14
C THR A 467 14.34 7.00 3.46
N ALA A 468 14.68 6.37 4.60
CA ALA A 468 14.66 7.02 5.90
C ALA A 468 15.98 7.79 6.16
N THR A 469 15.91 8.95 6.82
CA THR A 469 17.08 9.80 7.14
C THR A 469 17.14 10.13 8.63
N THR A 470 18.32 10.05 9.25
CA THR A 470 18.57 10.61 10.59
C THR A 470 18.90 12.11 10.51
N THR A 471 18.17 12.93 11.27
CA THR A 471 18.30 14.40 11.26
C THR A 471 19.50 14.90 12.07
N THR A 472 20.26 15.85 11.52
CA THR A 472 21.11 16.77 12.30
C THR A 472 20.86 18.19 11.83
N THR A 473 20.50 19.10 12.74
CA THR A 473 19.96 20.41 12.40
C THR A 473 21.06 21.40 12.01
N VAL A 474 21.08 21.84 10.75
CA VAL A 474 21.80 23.03 10.29
C VAL A 474 20.83 23.92 9.52
N SER A 475 20.70 25.18 9.94
CA SER A 475 19.71 26.11 9.39
C SER A 475 20.22 26.81 8.12
N THR A 476 19.56 26.58 6.99
CA THR A 476 19.72 27.40 5.76
C THR A 476 18.37 27.72 5.13
N THR A 477 18.14 29.00 4.83
CA THR A 477 16.84 29.53 4.38
C THR A 477 16.63 29.32 2.88
N LYS A 478 15.50 28.71 2.46
CA LYS A 478 15.03 28.71 1.06
C LYS A 478 13.72 29.49 0.93
N LYS A 479 13.65 30.36 -0.07
CA LYS A 479 12.59 31.37 -0.27
C LYS A 479 11.61 30.90 -1.35
N THR A 480 10.36 30.66 -1.00
CA THR A 480 9.28 30.45 -1.98
C THR A 480 8.72 31.81 -2.39
N THR A 481 8.94 32.23 -3.63
CA THR A 481 8.35 33.46 -4.20
C THR A 481 7.22 33.13 -5.15
N SER A 482 5.98 33.28 -4.69
CA SER A 482 4.86 33.58 -5.61
C SER A 482 5.05 35.02 -6.10
N ALA A 483 5.48 35.19 -7.35
CA ALA A 483 5.68 36.51 -7.94
C ALA A 483 4.32 37.11 -8.36
N ALA A 484 3.83 38.08 -7.59
CA ALA A 484 2.69 38.90 -8.00
C ALA A 484 3.14 39.86 -9.12
N VAL A 485 2.54 39.73 -10.32
CA VAL A 485 2.84 40.61 -11.45
C VAL A 485 2.40 42.04 -11.12
N THR A 486 3.34 42.99 -11.15
CA THR A 486 3.07 44.40 -10.87
C THR A 486 2.63 45.10 -12.14
N THR A 487 1.44 45.73 -12.13
CA THR A 487 0.85 46.32 -13.33
C THR A 487 1.31 47.74 -13.62
N LYS A 488 1.57 48.02 -14.91
CA LYS A 488 1.50 49.37 -15.47
C LYS A 488 0.71 49.27 -16.78
N ALA A 489 -0.51 49.79 -16.78
CA ALA A 489 -1.37 49.73 -17.96
C ALA A 489 -1.03 50.90 -18.91
N THR A 490 -0.77 50.60 -20.18
CA THR A 490 -0.66 51.58 -21.26
C THR A 490 -1.50 51.14 -22.44
N SER A 491 -2.50 51.96 -22.80
CA SER A 491 -3.33 51.78 -23.98
C SER A 491 -2.55 52.14 -25.25
N GLN A 492 -2.42 51.20 -26.18
CA GLN A 492 -1.88 51.47 -27.52
C GLN A 492 -3.07 51.57 -28.50
N ALA A 493 -3.22 52.73 -29.15
CA ALA A 493 -4.37 52.98 -30.03
C ALA A 493 -4.21 52.23 -31.37
N GLY A 494 -5.26 51.53 -31.80
CA GLY A 494 -5.35 50.94 -33.14
C GLY A 494 -6.30 49.74 -33.22
N ASN A 495 -6.13 48.78 -32.30
CA ASN A 495 -6.96 47.58 -32.19
C ASN A 495 -7.50 47.48 -30.74
N ASN A 496 -8.68 46.91 -30.54
CA ASN A 496 -9.26 46.71 -29.21
C ASN A 496 -8.47 45.64 -28.43
N SER A 497 -7.37 46.06 -27.81
CA SER A 497 -6.50 45.16 -27.05
C SER A 497 -5.95 45.84 -25.79
N GLN A 498 -5.92 45.07 -24.70
CA GLN A 498 -5.40 45.51 -23.41
C GLN A 498 -4.29 44.56 -22.97
N LYS A 499 -3.18 45.16 -22.53
CA LYS A 499 -1.89 44.51 -22.26
C LYS A 499 -1.47 44.72 -20.80
N ILE A 500 -0.90 43.68 -20.21
CA ILE A 500 -0.11 43.74 -18.98
C ILE A 500 1.32 43.38 -19.32
N ASP A 501 2.25 44.29 -19.04
CA ASP A 501 3.67 43.95 -18.99
C ASP A 501 3.95 43.14 -17.72
N ALA A 502 4.55 41.96 -17.89
CA ALA A 502 4.82 41.00 -16.83
C ALA A 502 6.28 41.05 -16.39
N ASN A 503 7.22 41.04 -17.35
CA ASN A 503 8.66 41.04 -17.14
C ASN A 503 9.17 39.97 -16.15
N VAL A 504 8.63 38.74 -16.22
CA VAL A 504 8.96 37.63 -15.31
C VAL A 504 9.88 36.64 -16.02
N ASN A 505 11.04 36.32 -15.42
CA ASN A 505 11.85 35.18 -15.88
C ASN A 505 11.12 33.88 -15.53
N LEU A 506 10.94 33.01 -16.51
CA LEU A 506 10.20 31.76 -16.35
C LEU A 506 11.13 30.64 -15.91
N ASP A 507 10.72 29.91 -14.87
CA ASP A 507 11.25 28.59 -14.57
C ASP A 507 10.50 27.56 -15.39
N THR A 508 11.26 26.76 -16.12
CA THR A 508 10.88 25.78 -17.14
C THR A 508 11.41 24.39 -16.78
N SER A 509 12.08 24.24 -15.63
CA SER A 509 12.60 22.96 -15.13
C SER A 509 11.51 21.97 -14.67
N GLY A 510 10.24 22.38 -14.81
CA GLY A 510 9.03 21.58 -14.69
C GLY A 510 7.83 22.34 -15.28
N SER A 511 6.64 21.72 -15.26
CA SER A 511 5.39 22.26 -15.82
C SER A 511 4.77 23.37 -14.95
N ASN A 512 5.48 24.49 -14.80
CA ASN A 512 5.03 25.61 -13.97
C ASN A 512 3.87 26.39 -14.63
N GLU A 513 2.78 26.62 -13.89
CA GLU A 513 1.65 27.42 -14.33
C GLU A 513 1.83 28.91 -13.99
N TYR A 514 1.52 29.79 -14.94
CA TYR A 514 1.54 31.24 -14.79
C TYR A 514 0.12 31.81 -14.95
N GLU A 515 -0.40 32.52 -13.95
CA GLU A 515 -1.80 32.96 -13.91
C GLU A 515 -1.98 34.47 -14.14
N VAL A 516 -3.01 34.84 -14.91
CA VAL A 516 -3.47 36.23 -15.11
C VAL A 516 -4.97 36.31 -14.87
N ALA A 517 -5.40 37.24 -14.01
CA ALA A 517 -6.83 37.50 -13.78
C ALA A 517 -7.46 38.22 -14.98
N LEU A 518 -8.60 37.72 -15.47
CA LEU A 518 -9.20 38.19 -16.72
C LEU A 518 -9.67 39.65 -16.64
N ASN A 519 -10.17 40.08 -15.47
CA ASN A 519 -10.53 41.49 -15.19
C ASN A 519 -9.36 42.50 -15.27
N LYS A 520 -8.12 42.04 -15.52
CA LYS A 520 -6.94 42.89 -15.74
C LYS A 520 -6.56 43.03 -17.22
N ILE A 521 -7.05 42.15 -18.10
CA ILE A 521 -6.79 42.16 -19.55
C ILE A 521 -8.06 42.31 -20.41
N VAL A 522 -9.26 42.20 -19.83
CA VAL A 522 -10.53 42.41 -20.54
C VAL A 522 -11.30 43.56 -19.87
N PRO A 523 -11.71 44.61 -20.60
CA PRO A 523 -12.57 45.66 -20.07
C PRO A 523 -13.96 45.14 -19.66
N ASN A 524 -14.59 45.80 -18.67
CA ASN A 524 -15.95 45.46 -18.26
C ASN A 524 -16.94 45.63 -19.43
N GLY A 525 -17.74 44.60 -19.71
CA GLY A 525 -18.69 44.56 -20.83
C GLY A 525 -18.04 44.30 -22.20
N ALA A 526 -16.74 44.03 -22.27
CA ALA A 526 -16.09 43.50 -23.47
C ALA A 526 -16.04 41.97 -23.45
N LYS A 527 -15.95 41.37 -24.64
CA LYS A 527 -15.84 39.92 -24.86
C LYS A 527 -14.45 39.59 -25.38
N ALA A 528 -13.75 38.65 -24.73
CA ALA A 528 -12.43 38.21 -25.17
C ALA A 528 -12.53 37.36 -26.44
N GLU A 529 -11.67 37.64 -27.41
CA GLU A 529 -11.57 36.90 -28.68
C GLU A 529 -10.26 36.10 -28.73
N LYS A 530 -9.15 36.73 -28.32
CA LYS A 530 -7.84 36.09 -28.24
C LYS A 530 -7.08 36.52 -26.99
N ILE A 531 -6.27 35.62 -26.44
CA ILE A 531 -5.24 35.95 -25.45
C ILE A 531 -3.87 35.67 -26.07
N ILE A 532 -2.94 36.62 -25.96
CA ILE A 532 -1.61 36.56 -26.58
C ILE A 532 -0.56 36.65 -25.46
N VAL A 533 0.32 35.65 -25.42
CA VAL A 533 1.43 35.56 -24.47
C VAL A 533 2.73 35.83 -25.22
N ASN A 534 3.45 36.88 -24.82
CA ASN A 534 4.69 37.30 -25.47
C ASN A 534 5.90 36.92 -24.62
N LEU A 535 6.82 36.16 -25.21
CA LEU A 535 8.02 35.62 -24.57
C LEU A 535 9.28 36.09 -25.29
N SER A 536 10.38 36.26 -24.55
CA SER A 536 11.72 36.52 -25.09
C SER A 536 12.80 35.65 -24.43
N ALA A 537 13.90 35.45 -25.13
CA ALA A 537 15.09 34.77 -24.64
C ALA A 537 16.37 35.39 -25.23
N GLY A 538 17.54 35.04 -24.67
CA GLY A 538 18.84 35.48 -25.18
C GLY A 538 19.27 34.82 -26.51
N SER A 539 18.53 33.81 -26.96
CA SER A 539 18.74 33.00 -28.17
C SER A 539 17.38 32.58 -28.76
N SER A 540 17.36 31.87 -29.89
CA SER A 540 16.13 31.35 -30.49
C SER A 540 15.36 30.43 -29.55
N ILE A 541 14.03 30.56 -29.49
CA ILE A 541 13.15 29.71 -28.68
C ILE A 541 12.65 28.54 -29.54
N ASP A 542 13.32 27.40 -29.41
CA ASP A 542 13.10 26.22 -30.26
C ASP A 542 12.53 25.03 -29.47
N GLY A 543 11.60 24.29 -30.10
CA GLY A 543 10.99 23.06 -29.58
C GLY A 543 9.85 23.24 -28.57
N ILE A 544 9.50 24.48 -28.23
CA ILE A 544 8.55 24.81 -27.15
C ILE A 544 7.17 24.18 -27.35
N SER A 545 6.67 23.52 -26.29
CA SER A 545 5.27 23.12 -26.16
C SER A 545 4.59 23.97 -25.09
N CYS A 546 3.32 24.31 -25.30
CA CYS A 546 2.58 25.15 -24.39
C CYS A 546 1.07 24.89 -24.46
N GLY A 547 0.36 25.37 -23.46
CA GLY A 547 -1.10 25.30 -23.39
C GLY A 547 -1.66 26.34 -22.44
N GLY A 548 -2.93 26.64 -22.63
CA GLY A 548 -3.68 27.56 -21.79
C GLY A 548 -4.82 26.85 -21.06
N ASN A 549 -5.29 27.46 -19.99
CA ASN A 549 -6.54 27.09 -19.32
C ASN A 549 -7.34 28.36 -19.04
N ILE A 550 -8.66 28.35 -19.26
CA ILE A 550 -9.52 29.51 -19.00
C ILE A 550 -10.75 29.16 -18.15
N SER A 551 -11.04 30.00 -17.16
CA SER A 551 -12.18 29.84 -16.26
C SER A 551 -13.50 30.29 -16.91
N LEU A 552 -14.51 29.43 -16.83
CA LEU A 552 -15.89 29.73 -17.22
C LEU A 552 -16.77 30.01 -15.99
N SER A 553 -17.85 30.75 -16.20
CA SER A 553 -18.82 31.22 -15.20
C SER A 553 -19.61 30.13 -14.47
N ASN A 554 -19.49 28.87 -14.91
CA ASN A 554 -20.07 27.67 -14.29
C ASN A 554 -19.07 26.87 -13.44
N ASN A 555 -17.93 27.46 -13.05
CA ASN A 555 -16.80 26.81 -12.37
C ASN A 555 -16.09 25.70 -13.16
N VAL A 556 -16.34 25.60 -14.48
CA VAL A 556 -15.54 24.73 -15.37
C VAL A 556 -14.28 25.48 -15.82
N THR A 557 -13.20 24.75 -16.04
CA THR A 557 -11.98 25.25 -16.67
C THR A 557 -11.78 24.53 -17.98
N GLU A 558 -11.63 25.29 -19.07
CA GLU A 558 -11.45 24.75 -20.42
C GLU A 558 -9.98 24.84 -20.85
N TYR A 559 -9.47 23.75 -21.43
CA TYR A 559 -8.12 23.69 -21.97
C TYR A 559 -8.04 24.32 -23.37
N LEU A 560 -7.03 25.15 -23.57
CA LEU A 560 -6.79 25.92 -24.79
C LEU A 560 -5.52 25.41 -25.48
N GLN A 561 -5.69 24.91 -26.70
CA GLN A 561 -4.57 24.64 -27.60
C GLN A 561 -3.96 25.98 -28.06
N PRO A 562 -2.63 26.10 -28.16
CA PRO A 562 -2.00 27.27 -28.75
C PRO A 562 -2.27 27.32 -30.27
N GLY A 563 -2.54 28.52 -30.77
CA GLY A 563 -2.74 28.80 -32.19
C GLY A 563 -1.41 28.95 -32.94
N ASN A 564 -1.39 29.87 -33.92
CA ASN A 564 -0.21 30.11 -34.76
C ASN A 564 1.01 30.50 -33.91
N GLN A 565 2.08 29.70 -34.00
CA GLN A 565 3.36 29.95 -33.37
C GLN A 565 4.42 30.14 -34.46
N SER A 566 5.12 31.28 -34.46
CA SER A 566 6.35 31.44 -35.24
C SER A 566 7.52 30.90 -34.43
N LEU A 567 7.72 29.60 -34.53
CA LEU A 567 8.81 28.87 -33.89
C LEU A 567 10.12 29.16 -34.66
N ASN A 568 11.23 29.31 -33.95
CA ASN A 568 12.56 29.78 -34.42
C ASN A 568 12.80 31.31 -34.35
N SER A 569 12.45 31.95 -33.22
CA SER A 569 12.75 33.36 -32.95
C SER A 569 13.15 33.59 -31.49
N SER A 570 13.97 34.61 -31.21
CA SER A 570 14.31 35.02 -29.84
C SER A 570 13.19 35.77 -29.12
N ASN A 571 12.14 36.14 -29.85
CA ASN A 571 10.89 36.70 -29.33
C ASN A 571 9.72 35.97 -30.00
N ILE A 572 8.82 35.37 -29.24
CA ILE A 572 7.65 34.65 -29.75
C ILE A 572 6.35 35.15 -29.12
N SER A 573 5.28 35.16 -29.91
CA SER A 573 3.92 35.41 -29.46
C SER A 573 3.12 34.11 -29.62
N VAL A 574 2.53 33.63 -28.52
CA VAL A 574 1.62 32.49 -28.52
C VAL A 574 0.20 33.02 -28.42
N GLU A 575 -0.61 32.84 -29.46
CA GLU A 575 -2.03 33.17 -29.44
C GLU A 575 -2.87 31.99 -28.92
N PHE A 576 -3.89 32.29 -28.12
CA PHE A 576 -4.94 31.37 -27.70
C PHE A 576 -6.28 31.94 -28.16
N ASP A 577 -7.00 31.21 -29.01
CA ASP A 577 -8.35 31.57 -29.43
C ASP A 577 -9.35 31.22 -28.32
N VAL A 578 -10.04 32.24 -27.82
CA VAL A 578 -11.06 32.13 -26.77
C VAL A 578 -12.43 32.60 -27.25
N SER A 579 -12.56 32.99 -28.52
CA SER A 579 -13.78 33.53 -29.12
C SER A 579 -14.99 32.60 -28.96
N LYS A 580 -14.78 31.28 -29.10
CA LYS A 580 -15.82 30.25 -28.90
C LYS A 580 -16.35 30.16 -27.46
N TYR A 581 -15.65 30.74 -26.47
CA TYR A 581 -16.04 30.81 -25.06
C TYR A 581 -16.42 32.23 -24.62
N SER A 582 -16.45 33.21 -25.54
CA SER A 582 -16.61 34.63 -25.25
C SER A 582 -17.84 34.99 -24.40
N ASP A 583 -18.88 34.18 -24.43
CA ASP A 583 -20.14 34.37 -23.71
C ASP A 583 -20.21 33.60 -22.38
N SER A 584 -19.33 32.62 -22.16
CA SER A 584 -19.31 31.76 -20.97
C SER A 584 -18.15 32.02 -20.00
N ILE A 585 -17.12 32.76 -20.41
CA ILE A 585 -15.97 33.16 -19.58
C ILE A 585 -16.41 33.92 -18.31
N ASP A 586 -15.80 33.59 -17.16
CA ASP A 586 -15.92 34.42 -15.95
C ASP A 586 -14.96 35.61 -16.04
N TYR A 587 -15.43 36.73 -16.61
CA TYR A 587 -14.64 37.95 -16.70
C TYR A 587 -14.38 38.62 -15.35
N ASN A 588 -15.16 38.34 -14.31
CA ASN A 588 -15.09 39.04 -13.03
C ASN A 588 -14.10 38.38 -12.07
N ASN A 589 -14.16 37.06 -11.91
CA ASN A 589 -13.33 36.28 -10.97
C ASN A 589 -12.44 35.25 -11.68
N GLY A 590 -12.67 34.98 -12.95
CA GLY A 590 -11.95 33.97 -13.71
C GLY A 590 -10.51 34.36 -14.04
N LYS A 591 -9.73 33.32 -14.37
CA LYS A 591 -8.31 33.42 -14.71
C LYS A 591 -8.05 32.80 -16.07
N PHE A 592 -7.02 33.32 -16.73
CA PHE A 592 -6.28 32.59 -17.74
C PHE A 592 -5.00 32.05 -17.08
N LYS A 593 -4.71 30.76 -17.26
CA LYS A 593 -3.42 30.16 -16.92
C LYS A 593 -2.67 29.79 -18.18
N PHE A 594 -1.36 29.92 -18.15
CA PHE A 594 -0.44 29.51 -19.21
C PHE A 594 0.65 28.62 -18.64
N THR A 595 0.94 27.52 -19.31
CA THR A 595 1.94 26.55 -18.89
C THR A 595 2.89 26.25 -20.05
N LEU A 596 4.19 26.18 -19.76
CA LEU A 596 5.24 25.81 -20.70
C LEU A 596 5.80 24.43 -20.36
N TRP A 597 6.11 23.65 -21.40
CA TRP A 597 6.84 22.38 -21.26
C TRP A 597 7.68 22.11 -22.53
N TRP A 598 8.71 21.28 -22.43
CA TRP A 598 9.66 21.01 -23.52
C TRP A 598 10.27 22.28 -24.16
N CYS A 599 10.95 23.14 -23.41
CA CYS A 599 11.74 24.22 -24.03
C CYS A 599 13.23 23.89 -23.95
N SER A 600 13.93 23.93 -25.09
CA SER A 600 15.33 23.47 -25.20
C SER A 600 16.38 24.53 -24.80
N GLN A 601 15.97 25.79 -24.65
CA GLN A 601 16.88 26.94 -24.47
C GLN A 601 16.52 27.74 -23.21
N MET A 602 17.52 28.12 -22.42
CA MET A 602 17.35 28.85 -21.15
C MET A 602 18.30 30.05 -21.02
N PRO A 603 17.88 31.15 -20.38
CA PRO A 603 16.56 31.39 -19.76
C PRO A 603 15.53 31.99 -20.73
N VAL A 604 14.24 31.72 -20.46
CA VAL A 604 13.08 32.33 -21.14
C VAL A 604 12.38 33.33 -20.20
N LYS A 605 11.85 34.42 -20.75
CA LYS A 605 11.18 35.51 -20.03
C LYS A 605 9.78 35.74 -20.60
N LEU A 606 8.78 35.90 -19.73
CA LEU A 606 7.46 36.41 -20.06
C LEU A 606 7.50 37.93 -20.04
N ASP A 607 7.41 38.55 -21.21
CA ASP A 607 7.38 40.00 -21.34
C ASP A 607 6.01 40.56 -21.03
N SER A 608 4.96 39.94 -21.56
CA SER A 608 3.59 40.44 -21.39
C SER A 608 2.51 39.43 -21.75
N VAL A 609 1.31 39.68 -21.24
CA VAL A 609 0.07 39.03 -21.67
C VAL A 609 -0.92 40.12 -22.10
N SER A 610 -1.55 39.93 -23.26
CA SER A 610 -2.57 40.84 -23.79
C SER A 610 -3.80 40.09 -24.26
N CYS A 611 -4.98 40.71 -24.18
CA CYS A 611 -6.20 40.18 -24.78
C CYS A 611 -6.68 41.09 -25.92
N VAL A 612 -7.16 40.50 -27.01
CA VAL A 612 -7.94 41.16 -28.07
C VAL A 612 -9.41 40.90 -27.77
N TYR A 613 -10.24 41.94 -27.82
CA TYR A 613 -11.63 41.90 -27.39
C TYR A 613 -12.58 42.69 -28.30
N SER A 614 -13.86 42.32 -28.31
CA SER A 614 -14.93 43.09 -28.95
C SER A 614 -15.95 43.62 -27.93
N GLY A 615 -16.56 44.77 -28.25
CA GLY A 615 -17.43 45.49 -27.31
C GLY A 615 -16.69 46.21 -26.18
N GLY A 616 -17.46 46.81 -25.27
CA GLY A 616 -16.97 47.63 -24.16
C GLY A 616 -16.79 49.12 -24.50
N THR A 617 -17.02 49.99 -23.52
CA THR A 617 -16.73 51.44 -23.62
C THR A 617 -15.31 51.70 -23.15
N ALA A 618 -14.50 52.45 -23.91
CA ALA A 618 -13.12 52.72 -23.55
C ALA A 618 -13.00 53.57 -22.27
N VAL A 619 -12.52 52.96 -21.18
CA VAL A 619 -12.32 53.65 -19.89
C VAL A 619 -10.85 54.07 -19.74
N THR A 620 -10.58 55.37 -19.86
CA THR A 620 -9.32 55.96 -19.40
C THR A 620 -9.30 56.02 -17.87
N THR A 621 -8.48 55.19 -17.23
CA THR A 621 -8.27 55.23 -15.77
C THR A 621 -6.86 55.72 -15.41
N LYS A 622 -6.83 56.68 -14.48
CA LYS A 622 -5.62 57.28 -13.89
C LYS A 622 -4.95 56.28 -12.92
N PRO A 623 -3.62 56.31 -12.72
CA PRO A 623 -2.96 55.37 -11.81
C PRO A 623 -3.42 55.57 -10.35
N THR A 624 -3.75 54.46 -9.68
CA THR A 624 -4.08 54.43 -8.24
C THR A 624 -3.15 53.44 -7.55
N THR A 625 -2.46 53.88 -6.50
CA THR A 625 -1.60 53.04 -5.66
C THR A 625 -2.39 52.49 -4.48
N THR A 626 -2.43 51.17 -4.31
CA THR A 626 -3.00 50.53 -3.12
C THR A 626 -1.88 49.80 -2.37
N THR A 627 -1.79 50.03 -1.06
CA THR A 627 -0.85 49.35 -0.16
C THR A 627 -1.56 48.21 0.54
N THR A 628 -0.94 47.03 0.63
CA THR A 628 -1.47 45.88 1.38
C THR A 628 -0.41 45.32 2.33
N THR A 629 -0.82 45.08 3.57
CA THR A 629 0.04 44.66 4.69
C THR A 629 0.58 43.23 4.54
N THR A 630 1.83 43.02 4.97
CA THR A 630 2.46 41.70 5.02
C THR A 630 2.21 41.01 6.37
N THR A 631 1.73 39.77 6.35
CA THR A 631 1.80 38.85 7.50
C THR A 631 2.82 37.75 7.18
N THR A 632 3.80 37.56 8.06
CA THR A 632 4.84 36.53 7.89
C THR A 632 4.47 35.27 8.66
N THR A 633 4.31 34.16 7.96
CA THR A 633 4.24 32.82 8.58
C THR A 633 5.52 32.07 8.24
N THR A 634 6.28 31.69 9.26
CA THR A 634 7.52 30.90 9.10
C THR A 634 7.18 29.42 8.97
N THR A 635 7.40 28.84 7.79
CA THR A 635 7.34 27.40 7.57
C THR A 635 8.75 26.81 7.57
N THR A 636 9.04 25.94 8.53
CA THR A 636 10.28 25.17 8.57
C THR A 636 10.15 23.94 7.68
N THR A 637 11.06 23.77 6.71
CA THR A 637 11.10 22.57 5.86
C THR A 637 12.49 21.96 5.89
N THR A 638 12.57 20.72 6.35
CA THR A 638 13.81 19.91 6.40
C THR A 638 14.19 19.43 5.00
N THR A 639 15.48 19.35 4.67
CA THR A 639 15.96 18.70 3.43
C THR A 639 17.18 17.85 3.72
N THR A 640 17.10 16.57 3.34
CA THR A 640 18.21 15.61 3.45
C THR A 640 19.22 15.79 2.33
N THR A 641 20.51 15.71 2.64
CA THR A 641 21.57 15.34 1.69
C THR A 641 22.46 14.26 2.32
N THR A 642 22.89 13.29 1.51
CA THR A 642 23.75 12.18 1.94
C THR A 642 25.21 12.44 1.58
N ARG A 643 26.12 12.30 2.55
CA ARG A 643 27.57 12.23 2.33
C ARG A 643 28.18 11.24 3.32
N PRO A 644 29.02 10.27 2.89
CA PRO A 644 29.66 9.34 3.81
C PRO A 644 30.69 10.06 4.69
N THR A 645 30.76 9.68 5.96
CA THR A 645 31.88 10.02 6.87
C THR A 645 32.12 8.84 7.81
N THR A 646 33.38 8.42 7.94
CA THR A 646 33.76 7.20 8.69
C THR A 646 33.99 7.49 10.16
N THR A 647 33.60 6.58 11.06
CA THR A 647 34.13 6.52 12.43
C THR A 647 34.26 5.07 12.87
N THR A 648 35.42 4.71 13.40
CA THR A 648 35.79 3.32 13.74
C THR A 648 35.51 3.05 15.21
N THR A 649 34.77 1.98 15.51
CA THR A 649 34.70 1.39 16.85
C THR A 649 35.08 -0.08 16.76
N THR A 650 36.13 -0.47 17.48
CA THR A 650 36.66 -1.84 17.48
C THR A 650 36.03 -2.64 18.61
N THR A 651 35.41 -3.78 18.28
CA THR A 651 35.00 -4.78 19.29
C THR A 651 35.47 -6.16 18.86
N THR A 652 36.21 -6.82 19.73
CA THR A 652 36.83 -8.13 19.48
C THR A 652 35.94 -9.25 19.99
N THR A 653 35.70 -10.30 19.19
CA THR A 653 35.11 -11.55 19.70
C THR A 653 35.78 -12.78 19.12
N THR A 654 36.21 -13.67 20.02
CA THR A 654 36.98 -14.88 19.75
C THR A 654 36.11 -15.98 19.15
N SER A 655 36.59 -16.64 18.08
CA SER A 655 35.90 -17.77 17.44
C SER A 655 36.40 -19.13 17.96
N LYS A 656 35.49 -20.12 18.04
CA LYS A 656 35.84 -21.52 18.31
C LYS A 656 35.13 -22.43 17.31
N LEU A 657 35.92 -23.19 16.53
CA LEU A 657 35.44 -24.12 15.50
C LEU A 657 34.85 -25.40 16.11
N ILE A 658 33.82 -25.95 15.46
CA ILE A 658 33.57 -27.41 15.37
C ILE A 658 33.29 -27.77 13.90
N THR A 659 33.64 -28.98 13.48
CA THR A 659 33.83 -29.39 12.07
C THR A 659 33.30 -30.81 11.79
N SER A 660 32.45 -30.99 10.76
CA SER A 660 32.32 -32.22 9.93
C SER A 660 31.17 -32.04 8.90
N ARG A 661 31.43 -32.01 7.59
CA ARG A 661 31.55 -33.13 6.61
C ARG A 661 30.23 -33.84 6.27
N ILE A 662 29.82 -33.74 5.00
CA ILE A 662 28.79 -34.56 4.33
C ILE A 662 29.44 -35.25 3.12
N THR A 663 29.05 -36.49 2.83
CA THR A 663 29.48 -37.30 1.68
C THR A 663 28.39 -37.39 0.60
N SER A 664 28.82 -37.49 -0.66
CA SER A 664 27.99 -37.44 -1.88
C SER A 664 27.60 -38.81 -2.44
N ALA A 665 26.44 -38.90 -3.11
CA ALA A 665 26.12 -39.94 -4.11
C ALA A 665 25.13 -39.40 -5.19
N LYS A 666 24.96 -40.10 -6.32
CA LYS A 666 24.62 -39.49 -7.63
C LYS A 666 23.65 -40.33 -8.49
N THR A 667 22.68 -39.68 -9.14
CA THR A 667 21.98 -40.01 -10.44
C THR A 667 21.38 -41.39 -10.73
N THR A 668 20.16 -41.42 -11.32
CA THR A 668 19.84 -41.94 -12.69
C THR A 668 18.36 -41.65 -13.08
N ALA A 669 17.99 -41.80 -14.38
CA ALA A 669 16.68 -41.38 -14.93
C ALA A 669 16.14 -42.29 -16.06
N SER A 670 14.80 -42.40 -16.22
CA SER A 670 14.04 -43.08 -17.33
C SER A 670 12.50 -43.05 -17.07
N SER A 671 11.52 -43.14 -18.00
CA SER A 671 11.30 -42.55 -19.35
C SER A 671 9.86 -42.84 -19.91
N GLY A 672 9.13 -41.85 -20.47
CA GLY A 672 7.89 -42.03 -21.29
C GLY A 672 6.55 -42.26 -20.54
N THR A 673 5.33 -42.01 -21.06
CA THR A 673 4.86 -41.37 -22.32
C THR A 673 3.42 -40.81 -22.17
N THR A 674 3.08 -39.77 -22.97
CA THR A 674 1.85 -38.97 -23.19
C THR A 674 0.49 -39.74 -23.21
N VAL A 675 -0.66 -39.16 -22.81
CA VAL A 675 -1.64 -38.37 -23.63
C VAL A 675 -2.83 -37.88 -22.74
N THR A 676 -3.65 -36.83 -22.97
CA THR A 676 -3.51 -35.41 -23.42
C THR A 676 -4.91 -34.72 -23.33
N THR A 677 -5.09 -33.59 -22.60
CA THR A 677 -6.24 -32.66 -22.83
C THR A 677 -5.84 -31.18 -22.67
N THR A 678 -6.06 -30.41 -23.74
CA THR A 678 -6.00 -28.96 -23.98
C THR A 678 -5.38 -28.00 -22.93
N ARG A 679 -4.08 -27.76 -23.05
CA ARG A 679 -3.43 -26.46 -22.79
C ARG A 679 -2.61 -26.13 -24.03
N GLN A 680 -2.88 -25.02 -24.74
CA GLN A 680 -2.04 -24.64 -25.89
C GLN A 680 -0.76 -23.96 -25.38
N THR A 681 0.36 -24.67 -25.48
CA THR A 681 1.70 -24.10 -25.37
C THR A 681 2.56 -24.80 -26.41
N ALA A 682 3.12 -24.05 -27.35
CA ALA A 682 3.86 -24.54 -28.50
C ALA A 682 4.70 -23.38 -29.11
N THR A 683 5.95 -23.55 -29.55
CA THR A 683 6.77 -24.77 -29.61
C THR A 683 8.27 -24.46 -29.71
N THR A 684 9.08 -25.50 -29.48
CA THR A 684 10.41 -25.82 -30.04
C THR A 684 11.19 -24.75 -30.80
N ALA A 685 12.42 -24.48 -30.35
CA ALA A 685 13.40 -23.70 -31.09
C ALA A 685 14.28 -24.56 -32.00
N SER A 686 14.50 -24.12 -33.24
CA SER A 686 15.61 -24.52 -34.10
C SER A 686 16.57 -23.33 -34.29
N VAL A 687 17.85 -23.61 -34.51
CA VAL A 687 18.87 -22.58 -34.79
C VAL A 687 19.31 -22.72 -36.23
N SER A 688 18.98 -21.73 -37.05
CA SER A 688 19.52 -21.58 -38.41
C SER A 688 20.56 -20.46 -38.42
N LYS A 689 21.64 -20.66 -39.18
CA LYS A 689 22.78 -19.74 -39.24
C LYS A 689 22.85 -19.13 -40.64
N THR A 690 22.43 -17.89 -40.78
CA THR A 690 22.56 -17.11 -42.02
C THR A 690 23.68 -16.08 -41.92
N THR A 691 24.19 -15.67 -43.08
CA THR A 691 25.47 -14.98 -43.22
C THR A 691 25.41 -13.53 -42.74
N GLY A 692 25.66 -13.29 -41.44
CA GLY A 692 25.82 -11.93 -40.89
C GLY A 692 25.52 -11.77 -39.39
N GLY A 693 24.76 -12.69 -38.79
CA GLY A 693 24.42 -12.63 -37.36
C GLY A 693 23.68 -13.89 -36.91
N ASN A 694 23.61 -14.13 -35.60
CA ASN A 694 22.77 -15.20 -35.08
C ASN A 694 21.32 -14.70 -35.01
N SER A 695 20.33 -15.58 -35.20
CA SER A 695 18.91 -15.20 -35.11
C SER A 695 18.09 -16.18 -34.27
N LYS A 696 16.97 -15.70 -33.74
CA LYS A 696 15.98 -16.49 -32.99
C LYS A 696 14.57 -16.08 -33.38
N GLU A 697 13.77 -17.01 -33.88
CA GLU A 697 12.32 -16.82 -34.10
C GLU A 697 11.52 -17.17 -32.83
N VAL A 698 10.43 -16.43 -32.60
CA VAL A 698 9.49 -16.54 -31.49
C VAL A 698 8.06 -16.40 -32.04
N SER A 699 7.18 -17.35 -31.74
CA SER A 699 5.75 -17.22 -32.07
C SER A 699 5.06 -16.22 -31.14
N LEU A 700 4.23 -15.35 -31.71
CA LEU A 700 3.38 -14.39 -31.01
C LEU A 700 1.92 -14.69 -31.38
N ASN A 701 0.99 -14.59 -30.42
CA ASN A 701 -0.44 -14.78 -30.66
C ASN A 701 -1.24 -13.54 -30.20
N ASN A 702 -0.63 -12.35 -30.30
CA ASN A 702 -1.22 -11.11 -29.81
C ASN A 702 -2.01 -10.41 -30.92
N LYS A 703 -3.32 -10.31 -30.71
CA LYS A 703 -4.22 -9.46 -31.50
C LYS A 703 -4.25 -8.06 -30.91
N ILE A 704 -4.10 -7.02 -31.73
CA ILE A 704 -4.13 -5.64 -31.28
C ILE A 704 -5.24 -4.88 -32.00
N ASN A 705 -6.11 -4.25 -31.21
CA ASN A 705 -7.24 -3.47 -31.70
C ASN A 705 -6.83 -2.00 -31.92
N ILE A 706 -7.37 -1.36 -32.95
CA ILE A 706 -6.65 -0.29 -33.70
C ILE A 706 -6.74 1.12 -33.09
N ASN A 707 -7.41 1.30 -31.94
CA ASN A 707 -7.65 2.64 -31.40
C ASN A 707 -6.60 3.05 -30.36
N GLY A 708 -5.51 3.64 -30.86
CA GLY A 708 -4.60 4.47 -30.07
C GLY A 708 -3.21 3.88 -29.83
N SER A 709 -2.58 4.38 -28.78
CA SER A 709 -1.19 4.13 -28.41
C SER A 709 -0.99 2.70 -27.88
N ASN A 710 -0.48 1.81 -28.72
CA ASN A 710 -0.22 0.41 -28.37
C ASN A 710 1.26 0.15 -28.01
N SER A 711 1.47 -0.58 -26.90
CA SER A 711 2.79 -0.91 -26.36
C SER A 711 2.99 -2.43 -26.37
N PHE A 712 4.12 -2.91 -26.89
CA PHE A 712 4.49 -4.32 -26.88
C PHE A 712 5.73 -4.55 -26.01
N ALA A 713 5.70 -5.56 -25.15
CA ALA A 713 6.82 -5.90 -24.26
C ALA A 713 7.43 -7.25 -24.66
N LEU A 714 8.76 -7.31 -24.72
CA LEU A 714 9.53 -8.51 -25.07
C LEU A 714 10.71 -8.69 -24.11
N LYS A 715 10.72 -9.79 -23.37
CA LYS A 715 11.81 -10.13 -22.46
C LYS A 715 12.91 -10.91 -23.18
N LEU A 716 13.93 -10.20 -23.65
CA LEU A 716 14.95 -10.77 -24.56
C LEU A 716 15.75 -11.95 -23.99
N ALA A 717 16.03 -11.98 -22.67
CA ALA A 717 16.73 -13.09 -22.02
C ALA A 717 16.04 -14.46 -22.17
N ASP A 718 14.73 -14.49 -22.45
CA ASP A 718 13.99 -15.74 -22.63
C ASP A 718 14.23 -16.34 -24.04
N TYR A 719 14.89 -15.59 -24.93
CA TYR A 719 15.04 -15.91 -26.36
C TYR A 719 16.49 -15.92 -26.86
N ILE A 720 17.34 -14.99 -26.41
CA ILE A 720 18.77 -14.88 -26.82
C ILE A 720 19.73 -15.25 -25.68
N PRO A 721 20.93 -15.80 -25.97
CA PRO A 721 21.90 -16.20 -24.95
C PRO A 721 22.32 -15.05 -24.02
N ASN A 722 22.64 -15.36 -22.76
CA ASN A 722 23.16 -14.34 -21.84
C ASN A 722 24.49 -13.75 -22.37
N GLY A 723 24.60 -12.42 -22.40
CA GLY A 723 25.71 -11.70 -23.03
C GLY A 723 25.61 -11.50 -24.55
N ALA A 724 24.56 -12.01 -25.21
CA ALA A 724 24.26 -11.66 -26.60
C ALA A 724 23.74 -10.22 -26.70
N LYS A 725 24.14 -9.52 -27.76
CA LYS A 725 23.73 -8.13 -28.05
C LYS A 725 22.74 -8.12 -29.21
N PRO A 726 21.46 -7.75 -29.01
CA PRO A 726 20.48 -7.68 -30.08
C PRO A 726 20.84 -6.56 -31.06
N THR A 727 20.66 -6.79 -32.34
CA THR A 727 20.92 -5.80 -33.40
C THR A 727 19.65 -5.41 -34.15
N LYS A 728 18.71 -6.34 -34.35
CA LYS A 728 17.40 -6.08 -34.97
C LYS A 728 16.32 -6.97 -34.34
N ILE A 729 15.08 -6.48 -34.34
CA ILE A 729 13.88 -7.24 -33.99
C ILE A 729 12.89 -7.09 -35.15
N ILE A 730 12.48 -8.20 -35.76
CA ILE A 730 11.62 -8.22 -36.95
C ILE A 730 10.27 -8.84 -36.56
N PHE A 731 9.20 -8.05 -36.59
CA PHE A 731 7.84 -8.50 -36.34
C PHE A 731 7.14 -8.88 -37.66
N ASN A 732 6.40 -9.99 -37.67
CA ASN A 732 5.65 -10.49 -38.83
C ASN A 732 4.14 -10.38 -38.56
N LEU A 733 3.40 -9.93 -39.56
CA LEU A 733 1.95 -9.68 -39.47
C LEU A 733 1.13 -10.70 -40.28
N SER A 734 -0.01 -11.11 -39.74
CA SER A 734 -0.91 -12.09 -40.39
C SER A 734 -1.63 -11.55 -41.63
N SER A 735 -1.78 -10.23 -41.73
CA SER A 735 -2.67 -9.55 -42.68
C SER A 735 -2.11 -8.16 -43.00
N PRO A 736 -1.19 -8.05 -43.98
CA PRO A 736 -0.41 -6.82 -44.20
C PRO A 736 -1.07 -5.80 -45.14
N ASN A 737 -2.26 -6.09 -45.66
CA ASN A 737 -2.99 -5.20 -46.55
C ASN A 737 -3.66 -4.08 -45.72
N ASP A 738 -3.51 -2.83 -46.15
CA ASP A 738 -4.08 -1.60 -45.55
C ASP A 738 -3.39 -1.02 -44.29
N ILE A 739 -2.07 -1.18 -44.19
CA ILE A 739 -1.24 -0.49 -43.17
C ILE A 739 -0.50 0.70 -43.80
N GLY A 740 -0.63 1.88 -43.18
CA GLY A 740 0.07 3.12 -43.56
C GLY A 740 1.52 3.18 -43.07
N GLN A 741 2.09 4.39 -43.01
CA GLN A 741 3.39 4.57 -42.34
C GLN A 741 3.26 4.29 -40.83
N MET A 742 4.33 3.76 -40.24
CA MET A 742 4.43 3.43 -38.82
C MET A 742 5.71 4.03 -38.21
N THR A 743 5.63 4.47 -36.97
CA THR A 743 6.77 4.96 -36.16
C THR A 743 6.91 4.12 -34.91
N TYR A 744 8.11 3.98 -34.36
CA TYR A 744 8.33 3.24 -33.11
C TYR A 744 9.22 3.99 -32.13
N ALA A 745 9.03 3.67 -30.85
CA ALA A 745 9.82 4.17 -29.74
C ALA A 745 10.27 2.98 -28.89
N VAL A 746 11.56 2.63 -28.94
CA VAL A 746 12.14 1.61 -28.05
C VAL A 746 12.45 2.29 -26.73
N LYS A 747 11.86 1.78 -25.64
CA LYS A 747 12.20 2.18 -24.27
C LYS A 747 13.18 1.18 -23.69
N ILE A 748 14.40 1.63 -23.40
CA ILE A 748 15.40 0.84 -22.68
C ILE A 748 15.34 1.19 -21.19
N PRO A 749 15.08 0.22 -20.29
CA PRO A 749 15.14 0.43 -18.84
C PRO A 749 16.59 0.58 -18.37
N THR A 750 17.14 1.79 -18.46
CA THR A 750 18.38 2.14 -17.76
C THR A 750 18.13 2.20 -16.25
N GLY A 751 19.15 1.94 -15.42
CA GLY A 751 18.98 1.68 -13.98
C GLY A 751 18.45 2.85 -13.14
N ASP A 752 18.36 4.04 -13.73
CA ASP A 752 18.36 5.32 -13.03
C ASP A 752 17.02 6.08 -13.12
N TYR A 753 15.93 5.36 -13.44
CA TYR A 753 14.57 5.89 -13.66
C TYR A 753 14.40 6.88 -14.83
N SER A 754 15.44 7.14 -15.62
CA SER A 754 15.30 7.63 -16.98
C SER A 754 15.06 6.46 -17.94
N ASP A 755 13.83 6.29 -18.43
CA ASP A 755 13.60 5.54 -19.67
C ASP A 755 14.38 6.25 -20.79
N LYS A 756 15.40 5.60 -21.36
CA LYS A 756 15.95 6.10 -22.62
C LYS A 756 14.98 5.69 -23.73
N THR A 757 14.19 6.65 -24.19
CA THR A 757 13.37 6.51 -25.39
C THR A 757 14.25 6.76 -26.61
N TYR A 758 14.39 5.76 -27.46
CA TYR A 758 15.02 5.89 -28.77
C TYR A 758 13.92 5.81 -29.83
N ASP A 759 13.63 6.97 -30.43
CA ASP A 759 12.64 7.09 -31.51
C ASP A 759 13.29 6.72 -32.85
N GLY A 760 12.64 5.82 -33.58
CA GLY A 760 13.13 5.30 -34.85
C GLY A 760 12.06 5.30 -35.94
N ASN A 761 12.50 5.52 -37.17
CA ASN A 761 11.65 5.37 -38.35
C ASN A 761 11.60 3.88 -38.74
N THR A 762 10.39 3.30 -38.86
CA THR A 762 10.28 1.94 -39.43
C THR A 762 10.56 1.98 -40.93
N THR A 763 11.07 0.88 -41.47
CA THR A 763 10.80 0.52 -42.86
C THR A 763 9.66 -0.49 -42.83
N PHE A 764 8.45 -0.10 -43.25
CA PHE A 764 7.39 -1.09 -43.50
C PHE A 764 7.75 -1.83 -44.78
N GLU A 765 8.15 -3.08 -44.66
CA GLU A 765 8.49 -3.91 -45.81
C GLU A 765 7.20 -4.44 -46.44
N LYS A 766 7.10 -4.40 -47.77
CA LYS A 766 5.89 -4.81 -48.55
C LYS A 766 5.46 -6.29 -48.36
N ASN A 767 6.22 -7.05 -47.58
CA ASN A 767 6.00 -8.45 -47.21
C ASN A 767 5.21 -8.62 -45.89
N GLY A 768 4.86 -7.53 -45.19
CA GLY A 768 4.19 -7.60 -43.89
C GLY A 768 5.13 -7.72 -42.69
N GLN A 769 6.36 -7.23 -42.82
CA GLN A 769 7.35 -7.19 -41.75
C GLN A 769 7.61 -5.76 -41.25
N ILE A 770 7.76 -5.63 -39.92
CA ILE A 770 8.19 -4.40 -39.25
C ILE A 770 9.57 -4.69 -38.64
N THR A 771 10.61 -4.08 -39.21
CA THR A 771 11.98 -4.19 -38.69
C THR A 771 12.28 -3.02 -37.75
N VAL A 772 12.56 -3.34 -36.50
CA VAL A 772 13.08 -2.44 -35.46
C VAL A 772 14.59 -2.63 -35.38
N ASP A 773 15.37 -1.62 -35.78
CA ASP A 773 16.82 -1.65 -35.67
C ASP A 773 17.25 -1.12 -34.31
N VAL A 774 18.09 -1.87 -33.61
CA VAL A 774 18.62 -1.53 -32.29
C VAL A 774 20.15 -1.60 -32.26
N SER A 775 20.80 -1.66 -33.43
CA SER A 775 22.24 -1.89 -33.55
C SER A 775 23.10 -0.76 -32.96
N GLU A 776 22.61 0.48 -32.96
CA GLU A 776 23.27 1.63 -32.33
C GLU A 776 23.21 1.57 -30.80
N ILE A 777 22.12 1.01 -30.25
CA ILE A 777 21.82 0.95 -28.81
C ILE A 777 22.07 -0.43 -28.19
N LYS A 778 22.62 -1.38 -28.97
CA LYS A 778 22.87 -2.79 -28.58
C LYS A 778 23.78 -2.98 -27.35
N ASN A 779 24.52 -1.94 -26.96
CA ASN A 779 25.36 -1.93 -25.77
C ASN A 779 24.61 -1.42 -24.52
N ASP A 780 23.55 -0.63 -24.70
CA ASP A 780 22.69 -0.11 -23.63
C ASP A 780 21.58 -1.12 -23.25
N ILE A 781 21.23 -2.04 -24.14
CA ILE A 781 20.20 -3.05 -23.90
C ILE A 781 20.71 -4.11 -22.91
N ASN A 782 20.19 -4.07 -21.68
CA ASN A 782 20.33 -5.19 -20.75
C ASN A 782 19.29 -6.27 -21.07
N CYS A 783 19.73 -7.33 -21.75
CA CYS A 783 18.89 -8.47 -22.13
C CYS A 783 18.21 -9.18 -20.95
N SER A 784 18.75 -9.08 -19.71
CA SER A 784 18.15 -9.67 -18.51
C SER A 784 16.92 -8.92 -17.99
N ARG A 785 16.56 -7.79 -18.59
CA ARG A 785 15.34 -7.01 -18.28
C ARG A 785 14.35 -7.09 -19.45
N GLU A 786 13.11 -6.73 -19.18
CA GLU A 786 12.07 -6.62 -20.19
C GLU A 786 12.32 -5.39 -21.07
N LEU A 787 12.26 -5.55 -22.40
CA LEU A 787 12.41 -4.46 -23.37
C LEU A 787 11.03 -4.08 -23.88
N SER A 788 10.63 -2.82 -23.71
CA SER A 788 9.35 -2.31 -24.22
C SER A 788 9.55 -1.63 -25.58
N VAL A 789 8.89 -2.16 -26.60
CA VAL A 789 8.85 -1.63 -27.96
C VAL A 789 7.45 -1.06 -28.19
N ASN A 790 7.35 0.27 -28.23
CA ASN A 790 6.07 0.95 -28.49
C ASN A 790 5.97 1.21 -29.99
N ILE A 791 4.82 0.89 -30.60
CA ILE A 791 4.62 1.02 -32.04
C ILE A 791 3.37 1.86 -32.27
N TRP A 792 3.54 2.99 -32.96
CA TRP A 792 2.47 3.91 -33.34
C TRP A 792 2.23 3.82 -34.85
N TRP A 793 0.96 3.85 -35.28
CA TRP A 793 0.62 3.87 -36.69
C TRP A 793 -0.69 4.61 -36.96
N TRP A 794 -0.90 4.92 -38.24
CA TRP A 794 -2.15 5.45 -38.77
C TRP A 794 -2.68 4.52 -39.87
N SER A 795 -3.85 3.92 -39.63
CA SER A 795 -4.58 3.07 -40.58
C SER A 795 -6.08 3.24 -40.37
N SER A 796 -6.85 3.13 -41.45
CA SER A 796 -8.31 3.13 -41.42
C SER A 796 -8.86 1.71 -41.60
N GLY A 797 -9.00 0.95 -40.51
CA GLY A 797 -10.09 -0.03 -40.39
C GLY A 797 -9.80 -1.53 -40.58
N SER A 798 -8.71 -2.11 -40.07
CA SER A 798 -8.59 -3.57 -39.84
C SER A 798 -7.74 -3.97 -38.63
N GLU A 799 -8.17 -5.02 -37.89
CA GLU A 799 -7.43 -5.61 -36.75
C GLU A 799 -6.09 -6.20 -37.23
N ILE A 800 -4.99 -5.88 -36.52
CA ILE A 800 -3.64 -6.38 -36.86
C ILE A 800 -3.27 -7.47 -35.85
N THR A 801 -2.87 -8.63 -36.35
CA THR A 801 -2.29 -9.73 -35.53
C THR A 801 -0.79 -9.83 -35.79
N PHE A 802 -0.03 -9.88 -34.70
CA PHE A 802 1.40 -10.14 -34.73
C PHE A 802 1.64 -11.63 -34.51
N ASP A 803 2.08 -12.33 -35.57
CA ASP A 803 2.21 -13.80 -35.57
C ASP A 803 3.57 -14.27 -35.03
N LYS A 804 4.63 -13.49 -35.27
CA LYS A 804 6.01 -13.86 -34.93
C LYS A 804 6.92 -12.66 -34.72
N ALA A 805 7.92 -12.80 -33.86
CA ALA A 805 9.08 -11.92 -33.80
C ALA A 805 10.37 -12.71 -34.05
N THR A 806 11.32 -12.12 -34.78
CA THR A 806 12.67 -12.65 -34.99
C THR A 806 13.70 -11.68 -34.44
N VAL A 807 14.46 -12.10 -33.44
CA VAL A 807 15.55 -11.31 -32.84
C VAL A 807 16.87 -11.71 -33.51
N ILE A 808 17.57 -10.75 -34.09
CA ILE A 808 18.94 -10.90 -34.61
C ILE A 808 19.92 -10.39 -33.56
N TYR A 809 21.02 -11.10 -33.31
CA TYR A 809 21.98 -10.80 -32.26
C TYR A 809 23.43 -11.18 -32.60
N GLU A 810 24.36 -10.45 -32.00
CA GLU A 810 25.79 -10.70 -32.00
C GLU A 810 26.22 -11.37 -30.68
N THR A 811 27.22 -12.25 -30.73
CA THR A 811 27.85 -12.85 -29.55
C THR A 811 29.29 -12.37 -29.44
N GLY A 812 29.59 -11.56 -28.42
CA GLY A 812 30.93 -11.04 -28.18
C GLY A 812 31.92 -12.11 -27.70
N SER A 813 33.21 -11.92 -28.02
CA SER A 813 34.31 -12.79 -27.58
C SER A 813 34.54 -12.69 -26.07
N ASN A 814 34.61 -13.84 -25.40
CA ASN A 814 35.02 -14.05 -23.99
C ASN A 814 34.40 -13.08 -22.97
N ALA A 815 33.18 -13.40 -22.53
CA ALA A 815 32.59 -12.78 -21.34
C ALA A 815 33.39 -13.17 -20.09
N ILE A 816 33.88 -12.18 -19.35
CA ILE A 816 34.58 -12.36 -18.08
C ILE A 816 33.56 -12.82 -17.02
N VAL A 817 33.76 -14.01 -16.44
CA VAL A 817 32.87 -14.58 -15.42
C VAL A 817 33.35 -14.18 -14.01
N LYS A 818 32.52 -13.47 -13.25
CA LYS A 818 32.87 -13.06 -11.88
C LYS A 818 33.04 -14.29 -10.99
N GLY A 819 34.23 -14.48 -10.43
CA GLY A 819 34.65 -15.66 -9.69
C GLY A 819 35.45 -16.72 -10.46
N ASP A 820 35.60 -16.60 -11.78
CA ASP A 820 36.48 -17.46 -12.56
C ASP A 820 37.92 -16.94 -12.47
N LEU A 821 38.72 -17.55 -11.60
CA LEU A 821 40.09 -17.14 -11.31
C LEU A 821 41.13 -17.96 -12.10
N ASN A 822 40.68 -18.97 -12.84
CA ASN A 822 41.51 -19.84 -13.66
C ASN A 822 41.20 -19.74 -15.17
N ASN A 823 40.23 -18.90 -15.56
CA ASN A 823 39.79 -18.62 -16.93
C ASN A 823 39.20 -19.85 -17.65
N SER A 824 38.47 -20.69 -16.92
CA SER A 824 37.77 -21.88 -17.48
C SER A 824 36.41 -21.58 -18.11
N GLY A 825 35.95 -20.33 -18.03
CA GLY A 825 34.59 -19.89 -18.35
C GLY A 825 33.58 -20.19 -17.24
N LYS A 826 34.03 -20.54 -16.03
CA LYS A 826 33.18 -20.93 -14.88
C LYS A 826 33.84 -20.52 -13.57
N ALA A 827 33.03 -20.07 -12.61
CA ALA A 827 33.46 -19.88 -11.23
C ALA A 827 33.14 -21.15 -10.43
N ASP A 828 34.15 -21.91 -10.02
CA ASP A 828 33.95 -23.18 -9.30
C ASP A 828 34.83 -23.37 -8.04
N ILE A 829 34.89 -24.60 -7.51
CA ILE A 829 35.61 -24.90 -6.28
C ILE A 829 37.15 -24.82 -6.42
N ALA A 830 37.67 -24.95 -7.64
CA ALA A 830 39.09 -24.73 -7.95
C ALA A 830 39.45 -23.23 -7.81
N ASP A 831 38.56 -22.34 -8.22
CA ASP A 831 38.71 -20.89 -8.06
C ASP A 831 38.60 -20.47 -6.59
N LEU A 832 37.63 -21.03 -5.87
CA LEU A 832 37.52 -20.81 -4.42
C LEU A 832 38.79 -21.28 -3.69
N ALA A 833 39.40 -22.38 -4.14
CA ALA A 833 40.70 -22.83 -3.62
C ALA A 833 41.86 -21.89 -4.02
N ALA A 834 41.86 -21.36 -5.24
CA ALA A 834 42.85 -20.38 -5.71
C ALA A 834 42.80 -19.09 -4.88
N LEU A 835 41.60 -18.54 -4.63
CA LEU A 835 41.41 -17.37 -3.78
C LEU A 835 41.91 -17.61 -2.35
N LYS A 836 41.61 -18.79 -1.78
CA LYS A 836 42.11 -19.17 -0.44
C LYS A 836 43.64 -19.23 -0.39
N LEU A 837 44.29 -19.78 -1.42
CA LEU A 837 45.75 -19.85 -1.50
C LEU A 837 46.37 -18.46 -1.68
N HIS A 838 45.68 -17.55 -2.38
CA HIS A 838 46.08 -16.16 -2.50
C HIS A 838 46.06 -15.41 -1.17
N LEU A 839 44.94 -15.48 -0.43
CA LEU A 839 44.79 -14.85 0.89
C LEU A 839 45.75 -15.42 1.95
N LEU A 840 46.27 -16.63 1.76
CA LEU A 840 47.30 -17.25 2.60
C LEU A 840 48.73 -16.92 2.16
N GLY A 841 48.92 -16.06 1.15
CA GLY A 841 50.23 -15.70 0.59
C GLY A 841 50.94 -16.84 -0.15
N LYS A 842 50.22 -17.91 -0.53
CA LYS A 842 50.79 -19.14 -1.11
C LYS A 842 50.71 -19.22 -2.63
N LYS A 843 49.94 -18.35 -3.28
CA LYS A 843 49.83 -18.27 -4.74
C LYS A 843 49.41 -16.86 -5.18
N SER A 844 50.09 -16.25 -6.15
CA SER A 844 49.61 -15.01 -6.77
C SER A 844 48.50 -15.30 -7.78
N LEU A 845 47.53 -14.39 -7.89
CA LEU A 845 46.57 -14.37 -9.00
C LEU A 845 47.22 -13.67 -10.20
N GLU A 846 46.88 -14.08 -11.43
CA GLU A 846 47.46 -13.51 -12.64
C GLU A 846 46.77 -12.18 -13.06
N ASN A 847 47.45 -11.39 -13.90
CA ASN A 847 47.24 -9.95 -14.06
C ASN A 847 45.95 -9.49 -14.80
N GLN A 848 44.88 -10.30 -14.83
CA GLN A 848 43.53 -9.86 -15.25
C GLN A 848 42.42 -10.30 -14.28
N VAL A 849 42.80 -10.79 -13.09
CA VAL A 849 41.91 -11.59 -12.24
C VAL A 849 41.48 -10.87 -10.95
N SER A 850 41.97 -9.65 -10.69
CA SER A 850 41.66 -8.91 -9.45
C SER A 850 40.19 -8.47 -9.34
N SER A 851 39.59 -7.94 -10.42
CA SER A 851 38.20 -7.48 -10.45
C SER A 851 37.15 -8.61 -10.41
N VAL A 852 37.55 -9.85 -10.68
CA VAL A 852 36.69 -11.04 -10.54
C VAL A 852 36.94 -11.80 -9.24
N ALA A 853 38.07 -11.55 -8.56
CA ALA A 853 38.36 -12.02 -7.21
C ALA A 853 37.74 -11.12 -6.13
N ASP A 854 37.50 -9.85 -6.45
CA ASP A 854 36.72 -8.90 -5.65
C ASP A 854 35.22 -9.22 -5.77
N PHE A 855 34.61 -9.71 -4.70
CA PHE A 855 33.22 -10.17 -4.65
C PHE A 855 32.26 -9.18 -3.96
N ASN A 856 32.79 -8.16 -3.28
CA ASN A 856 32.03 -7.09 -2.64
C ASN A 856 32.11 -5.74 -3.39
N ASP A 857 32.95 -5.65 -4.42
CA ASP A 857 33.27 -4.47 -5.23
C ASP A 857 33.90 -3.32 -4.42
N ASP A 858 34.67 -3.63 -3.36
CA ASP A 858 35.38 -2.66 -2.51
C ASP A 858 36.81 -2.32 -2.99
N GLY A 859 37.32 -3.04 -3.99
CA GLY A 859 38.65 -2.87 -4.58
C GLY A 859 39.79 -3.57 -3.84
N ILE A 860 39.52 -4.32 -2.75
CA ILE A 860 40.53 -4.90 -1.85
C ILE A 860 40.25 -6.40 -1.66
N ILE A 861 40.91 -7.26 -2.46
CA ILE A 861 40.77 -8.73 -2.34
C ILE A 861 41.20 -9.20 -0.95
N ASN A 862 40.23 -9.64 -0.13
CA ASN A 862 40.45 -10.01 1.26
C ASN A 862 39.58 -11.21 1.70
N VAL A 863 39.51 -11.50 3.01
CA VAL A 863 38.76 -12.64 3.55
C VAL A 863 37.25 -12.53 3.33
N PHE A 864 36.70 -11.32 3.21
CA PHE A 864 35.29 -11.09 2.94
C PHE A 864 34.88 -11.57 1.54
N ASP A 865 35.72 -11.38 0.53
CA ASP A 865 35.48 -11.89 -0.82
C ASP A 865 35.40 -13.40 -0.87
N TYR A 866 36.34 -14.06 -0.17
CA TYR A 866 36.34 -15.51 -0.02
C TYR A 866 35.08 -16.02 0.69
N ILE A 867 34.57 -15.29 1.70
CA ILE A 867 33.31 -15.62 2.38
C ILE A 867 32.11 -15.46 1.44
N ILE A 868 32.06 -14.39 0.64
CA ILE A 868 30.97 -14.13 -0.31
C ILE A 868 30.99 -15.16 -1.45
N PHE A 869 32.17 -15.46 -2.01
CA PHE A 869 32.31 -16.50 -3.03
C PHE A 869 31.88 -17.87 -2.49
N LYS A 870 32.34 -18.24 -1.28
CA LYS A 870 31.92 -19.48 -0.62
C LYS A 870 30.40 -19.54 -0.38
N ARG A 871 29.77 -18.42 0.02
CA ARG A 871 28.31 -18.34 0.17
C ARG A 871 27.59 -18.56 -1.15
N LYS A 872 28.01 -17.89 -2.23
CA LYS A 872 27.45 -18.07 -3.59
C LYS A 872 27.56 -19.53 -4.04
N MET A 873 28.71 -20.18 -3.83
CA MET A 873 28.91 -21.60 -4.18
C MET A 873 27.99 -22.57 -3.45
N ILE A 874 27.55 -22.25 -2.22
CA ILE A 874 26.63 -23.11 -1.45
C ILE A 874 25.18 -22.96 -1.97
N ALA A 875 24.77 -21.73 -2.31
CA ALA A 875 23.41 -21.42 -2.78
C ALA A 875 23.03 -22.04 -4.14
N PHE A 876 23.99 -22.56 -4.91
CA PHE A 876 23.74 -23.30 -6.15
C PHE A 876 23.58 -24.83 -5.95
N THR A 877 23.59 -25.31 -4.70
CA THR A 877 23.50 -26.76 -4.37
C THR A 877 22.28 -27.15 -3.52
N SER A 878 21.34 -26.21 -3.38
CA SER A 878 20.04 -26.35 -2.70
C SER A 878 18.92 -25.90 -3.64
#